data_AF-A0A068RF22-F1
#
_entry.id   AF-A0A068RF22-F1
#
_cell.length_a   1.000
_cell.length_b   1.000
_cell.length_c   1.000
_cell.angle_alpha   90.00
_cell.angle_beta   90.00
_cell.angle_gamma   90.00
#
_symmetry.space_group_name_H-M   'P 1'
#
loop_
_entity.id
_entity.type
_entity.pdbx_description
1 polymer ?
#
loop_
_entity_poly.entity_id
_entity_poly.type
_entity_poly.pdbx_seq_one_letter_code
_entity_poly.pdbx_strand_id
1 'polypeptide(L)'
;MSATQSELSKGHRALLDLEGRFNAKSHGIVLGIQGSQIEALASCIDIFDQFPYPVIINAAILKLADWFRLSNNVIKFYVYRVFKQAAKQHLNKVFNVEETVKRVMPVLGSNDPIARAITLRILGCMSMIITDKLDVHHAILQRLESATDRPELEAAIWAADRICAVSLRFAPFILPRIEAKLDDTTVSLHTKLRLVKLYRHMHQDMSMTRRARESCTKLLSNPDLDEKLTITTLRTLSMLLKEAVFDRKQQMERLFDYALNDPRENVSIEALDDLVLLAHNDIAVDTSRVYRILELVTMQSGKASTIGRRYVCARLMLRSYSQLVGQKLGSIWSSENHLIHQVLETCERRLQDAIAKKNIIYLITFARFLITFIDMGQQSASIHHLDDMRAVLNEATLRLNGHLNTLSIDDLVHTLRHRRNMLDMVTRFMRLRASTLLLIEEFDFNRVYAETFDTMTQTTDDTIIDRLVPFLTLVATRCAGLNEWFLDKAFNCMRQNYSRPCLFVNTVKLLFRISKQTSSHQHEHYSQQLLPLLNAFGGWDEITGSYKKNAWPLYIIAREAGNHGWHKVMHHILQSLSQTIDSEASKYWLLSLAVFANAEAVLAESLPGSLSVVNELYLRSLIQFQAFRSLTSMKLFGLWFMQLRKEMVSTIDQLHQRMCLSRETLTQRRKMTKMVLNCADRFRELAFRYDFLTRSFFGLDKETVGCLDTFKTCALLYELAIHTALNRREGIDPSLIPLIGNDHDEQDVALLSTCKNFMHTIMEWSDTHEFSYREKDIREFSNNIIRQPLHLPRYFFHAQRNLTVQLTTEPRLSDQSDSITLKGNEDLVINFEGFVQNEIQEKDTMHIFTKASIVCSVTQENARHFQDQLGIDMILSDPPEASTHPSNGVTFLQPPTTFTADVVNSYFSCKGLLHVPSTTTTSSSSTSSSDNTPRIPREGWLNVFVNIIDKDLNVWAMGPCHSGRISWIQ
;
A
#
# COMPACT_ATOMS: atom_id res chain seq x y z
N MET A 1 -11.40 -19.83 -16.00
CA MET A 1 -11.56 -20.40 -14.63
C MET A 1 -11.40 -21.93 -14.56
N SER A 2 -11.11 -22.67 -15.65
CA SER A 2 -10.77 -24.11 -15.61
C SER A 2 -9.35 -24.44 -15.09
N ALA A 3 -8.51 -23.42 -14.91
CA ALA A 3 -7.10 -23.59 -14.56
C ALA A 3 -6.87 -24.09 -13.11
N THR A 4 -7.67 -23.64 -12.13
CA THR A 4 -7.41 -23.91 -10.70
C THR A 4 -7.63 -25.37 -10.31
N GLN A 5 -8.65 -26.05 -10.85
CA GLN A 5 -8.84 -27.49 -10.61
C GLN A 5 -7.76 -28.33 -11.30
N SER A 6 -7.32 -27.91 -12.49
CA SER A 6 -6.15 -28.50 -13.15
C SER A 6 -4.91 -28.36 -12.27
N GLU A 7 -4.64 -27.18 -11.70
CA GLU A 7 -3.49 -26.94 -10.81
C GLU A 7 -3.55 -27.75 -9.50
N LEU A 8 -4.72 -27.87 -8.87
CA LEU A 8 -4.90 -28.74 -7.68
C LEU A 8 -4.59 -30.21 -8.00
N SER A 9 -5.03 -30.69 -9.16
CA SER A 9 -4.74 -32.06 -9.60
C SER A 9 -3.25 -32.27 -9.91
N LYS A 10 -2.57 -31.25 -10.47
CA LYS A 10 -1.13 -31.26 -10.72
C LYS A 10 -0.36 -31.28 -9.39
N GLY A 11 -0.77 -30.47 -8.41
CA GLY A 11 -0.16 -30.45 -7.09
C GLY A 11 -0.29 -31.78 -6.35
N HIS A 12 -1.44 -32.45 -6.42
CA HIS A 12 -1.59 -33.81 -5.86
C HIS A 12 -0.66 -34.82 -6.55
N ARG A 13 -0.54 -34.77 -7.88
CA ARG A 13 0.40 -35.63 -8.63
C ARG A 13 1.85 -35.34 -8.22
N ALA A 14 2.22 -34.08 -8.05
CA ALA A 14 3.56 -33.69 -7.59
C ALA A 14 3.87 -34.27 -6.19
N LEU A 15 2.89 -34.29 -5.27
CA LEU A 15 3.06 -34.92 -3.96
C LEU A 15 3.20 -36.45 -3.99
N LEU A 16 2.53 -37.11 -4.94
CA LEU A 16 2.67 -38.56 -5.15
C LEU A 16 4.04 -38.89 -5.76
N ASP A 17 4.51 -38.10 -6.72
CA ASP A 17 5.85 -38.24 -7.29
C ASP A 17 6.94 -38.02 -6.23
N LEU A 18 6.79 -36.97 -5.41
CA LEU A 18 7.69 -36.70 -4.28
C LEU A 18 7.77 -37.89 -3.31
N GLU A 19 6.63 -38.50 -2.98
CA GLU A 19 6.60 -39.71 -2.15
C GLU A 19 7.27 -40.90 -2.83
N GLY A 20 7.05 -41.08 -4.13
CA GLY A 20 7.72 -42.10 -4.93
C GLY A 20 9.24 -41.94 -4.90
N ARG A 21 9.75 -40.71 -5.09
CA ARG A 21 11.18 -40.38 -5.02
C ARG A 21 11.77 -40.61 -3.63
N PHE A 22 11.04 -40.26 -2.58
CA PHE A 22 11.49 -40.50 -1.20
C PHE A 22 11.59 -42.00 -0.87
N ASN A 23 10.67 -42.82 -1.39
CA ASN A 23 10.62 -44.26 -1.15
C ASN A 23 11.46 -45.09 -2.16
N ALA A 24 12.09 -44.46 -3.15
CA ALA A 24 12.85 -45.15 -4.18
C ALA A 24 14.06 -45.91 -3.60
N LYS A 25 14.17 -47.20 -3.93
CA LYS A 25 15.31 -48.05 -3.56
C LYS A 25 16.46 -47.84 -4.55
N SER A 26 17.64 -47.47 -4.07
CA SER A 26 18.81 -47.15 -4.90
C SER A 26 19.29 -48.34 -5.73
N HIS A 27 19.47 -48.14 -7.03
CA HIS A 27 20.23 -49.03 -7.91
C HIS A 27 21.67 -48.48 -8.02
N GLY A 28 22.54 -48.78 -7.05
CA GLY A 28 23.96 -48.38 -7.12
C GLY A 28 24.65 -48.25 -5.77
N ILE A 29 25.92 -48.67 -5.72
CA ILE A 29 26.70 -48.99 -4.50
C ILE A 29 27.28 -47.76 -3.76
N VAL A 30 27.16 -46.52 -4.25
CA VAL A 30 27.95 -45.39 -3.69
C VAL A 30 27.15 -44.26 -3.01
N LEU A 31 25.83 -44.13 -3.24
CA LEU A 31 24.95 -43.22 -2.48
C LEU A 31 23.60 -43.89 -2.21
N GLY A 32 23.62 -44.91 -1.36
CA GLY A 32 22.45 -45.70 -1.00
C GLY A 32 21.36 -44.88 -0.30
N ILE A 33 20.10 -45.05 -0.73
CA ILE A 33 18.80 -44.69 -0.10
C ILE A 33 18.64 -43.26 0.50
N GLN A 34 19.59 -42.77 1.29
CA GLN A 34 19.59 -41.43 1.88
C GLN A 34 19.74 -40.32 0.84
N GLY A 35 20.46 -40.56 -0.27
CA GLY A 35 20.63 -39.57 -1.33
C GLY A 35 19.31 -39.15 -1.97
N SER A 36 18.48 -40.12 -2.37
CA SER A 36 17.16 -39.88 -2.96
C SER A 36 16.17 -39.25 -1.96
N GLN A 37 16.24 -39.65 -0.67
CA GLN A 37 15.44 -39.03 0.38
C GLN A 37 15.77 -37.56 0.60
N ILE A 38 17.07 -37.20 0.61
CA ILE A 38 17.52 -35.82 0.79
C ILE A 38 17.15 -34.98 -0.43
N GLU A 39 17.29 -35.51 -1.64
CA GLU A 39 16.89 -34.85 -2.89
C GLU A 39 15.38 -34.57 -2.91
N ALA A 40 14.56 -35.56 -2.53
CA ALA A 40 13.12 -35.38 -2.40
C ALA A 40 12.78 -34.25 -1.41
N LEU A 41 13.39 -34.27 -0.21
CA LEU A 41 13.19 -33.23 0.81
C LEU A 41 13.64 -31.84 0.36
N ALA A 42 14.71 -31.74 -0.44
CA ALA A 42 15.17 -30.47 -1.00
C ALA A 42 14.13 -29.85 -1.96
N SER A 43 13.42 -30.69 -2.73
CA SER A 43 12.37 -30.25 -3.67
C SER A 43 11.02 -29.89 -3.02
N CYS A 44 10.81 -30.18 -1.73
CA CYS A 44 9.54 -29.89 -1.05
C CYS A 44 9.16 -28.41 -1.09
N ILE A 45 10.13 -27.51 -0.92
CA ILE A 45 9.86 -26.06 -0.90
C ILE A 45 9.44 -25.57 -2.28
N ASP A 46 10.07 -26.07 -3.35
CA ASP A 46 9.68 -25.71 -4.72
C ASP A 46 8.23 -26.14 -5.00
N ILE A 47 7.82 -27.30 -4.50
CA ILE A 47 6.41 -27.76 -4.59
C ILE A 47 5.48 -26.87 -3.76
N PHE A 48 5.90 -26.41 -2.58
CA PHE A 48 5.08 -25.51 -1.76
C PHE A 48 4.93 -24.13 -2.40
N ASP A 49 5.96 -23.65 -3.08
CA ASP A 49 5.96 -22.36 -3.78
C ASP A 49 5.18 -22.46 -5.09
N GLN A 50 5.27 -23.58 -5.80
CA GLN A 50 4.52 -23.85 -7.04
C GLN A 50 3.04 -24.14 -6.77
N PHE A 51 2.73 -24.84 -5.68
CA PHE A 51 1.39 -25.26 -5.30
C PHE A 51 1.07 -24.85 -3.85
N PRO A 52 0.96 -23.54 -3.53
CA PRO A 52 0.80 -23.00 -2.17
C PRO A 52 -0.60 -23.20 -1.56
N TYR A 53 -1.30 -24.27 -1.94
CA TYR A 53 -2.69 -24.55 -1.57
C TYR A 53 -2.76 -25.25 -0.21
N PRO A 54 -3.60 -24.79 0.74
CA PRO A 54 -3.70 -25.36 2.09
C PRO A 54 -3.89 -26.87 2.13
N VAL A 55 -4.72 -27.43 1.26
CA VAL A 55 -4.96 -28.89 1.16
C VAL A 55 -3.67 -29.64 0.82
N ILE A 56 -2.90 -29.14 -0.15
CA ILE A 56 -1.63 -29.73 -0.60
C ILE A 56 -0.56 -29.56 0.48
N ILE A 57 -0.44 -28.35 1.04
CA ILE A 57 0.53 -28.08 2.12
C ILE A 57 0.22 -28.96 3.35
N ASN A 58 -1.03 -29.05 3.76
CA ASN A 58 -1.45 -29.89 4.90
C ASN A 58 -1.12 -31.37 4.66
N ALA A 59 -1.45 -31.90 3.48
CA ALA A 59 -1.09 -33.27 3.12
C ALA A 59 0.43 -33.51 3.12
N ALA A 60 1.20 -32.57 2.59
CA ALA A 60 2.66 -32.66 2.56
C ALA A 60 3.28 -32.58 3.97
N ILE A 61 2.78 -31.71 4.83
CA ILE A 61 3.25 -31.57 6.22
C ILE A 61 2.95 -32.83 7.04
N LEU A 62 1.80 -33.46 6.84
CA LEU A 62 1.48 -34.75 7.46
C LEU A 62 2.47 -35.84 7.02
N LYS A 63 2.76 -35.94 5.71
CA LYS A 63 3.78 -36.89 5.20
C LYS A 63 5.17 -36.60 5.76
N LEU A 64 5.58 -35.34 5.83
CA LEU A 64 6.87 -34.95 6.42
C LEU A 64 6.94 -35.34 7.90
N ALA A 65 5.83 -35.23 8.64
CA ALA A 65 5.76 -35.66 10.03
C ALA A 65 5.87 -37.19 10.18
N ASP A 66 5.27 -37.96 9.25
CA ASP A 66 5.44 -39.42 9.21
C ASP A 66 6.89 -39.82 8.93
N TRP A 67 7.53 -39.17 7.94
CA TRP A 67 8.95 -39.41 7.62
C TRP A 67 9.86 -39.05 8.80
N PHE A 68 9.59 -37.93 9.48
CA PHE A 68 10.34 -37.52 10.66
C PHE A 68 10.31 -38.57 11.78
N ARG A 69 9.15 -39.16 12.04
CA ARG A 69 8.96 -40.14 13.11
C ARG A 69 9.80 -41.40 12.90
N LEU A 70 9.89 -41.87 11.65
CA LEU A 70 10.48 -43.18 11.32
C LEU A 70 11.95 -43.11 10.90
N SER A 71 12.50 -41.94 10.60
CA SER A 71 13.83 -41.82 9.99
C SER A 71 14.99 -41.65 10.98
N ASN A 72 16.23 -41.75 10.47
CA ASN A 72 17.44 -41.43 11.23
C ASN A 72 17.64 -39.90 11.42
N ASN A 73 18.65 -39.50 12.18
CA ASN A 73 18.90 -38.08 12.49
C ASN A 73 19.27 -37.22 11.27
N VAL A 74 19.90 -37.80 10.25
CA VAL A 74 20.25 -37.08 9.02
C VAL A 74 18.98 -36.63 8.31
N ILE A 75 18.06 -37.56 8.06
CA ILE A 75 16.78 -37.26 7.43
C ILE A 75 15.92 -36.33 8.32
N LYS A 76 15.87 -36.57 9.64
CA LYS A 76 15.20 -35.68 10.60
C LYS A 76 15.68 -34.24 10.50
N PHE A 77 16.99 -34.04 10.34
CA PHE A 77 17.58 -32.71 10.16
C PHE A 77 17.12 -32.04 8.87
N TYR A 78 17.06 -32.78 7.75
CA TYR A 78 16.54 -32.23 6.49
C TYR A 78 15.04 -31.95 6.55
N VAL A 79 14.25 -32.80 7.22
CA VAL A 79 12.83 -32.48 7.48
C VAL A 79 12.72 -31.19 8.29
N TYR A 80 13.52 -31.01 9.35
CA TYR A 80 13.58 -29.73 10.07
C TYR A 80 13.93 -28.54 9.16
N ARG A 81 14.86 -28.69 8.20
CA ARG A 81 15.18 -27.62 7.24
C ARG A 81 13.95 -27.23 6.40
N VAL A 82 13.18 -28.22 5.95
CA VAL A 82 11.91 -27.99 5.24
C VAL A 82 10.92 -27.25 6.13
N PHE A 83 10.68 -27.72 7.36
CA PHE A 83 9.81 -27.02 8.33
C PHE A 83 10.27 -25.58 8.59
N LYS A 84 11.59 -25.36 8.73
CA LYS A 84 12.17 -24.03 8.96
C LYS A 84 11.95 -23.08 7.79
N GLN A 85 12.07 -23.56 6.56
CA GLN A 85 11.81 -22.78 5.35
C GLN A 85 10.30 -22.52 5.19
N ALA A 86 9.47 -23.55 5.42
CA ALA A 86 8.01 -23.47 5.35
C ALA A 86 7.38 -22.59 6.46
N ALA A 87 8.06 -22.42 7.61
CA ALA A 87 7.49 -21.75 8.79
C ALA A 87 6.96 -20.34 8.55
N LYS A 88 7.56 -19.59 7.62
CA LYS A 88 7.17 -18.20 7.37
C LYS A 88 5.99 -18.05 6.42
N GLN A 89 5.81 -18.97 5.48
CA GLN A 89 4.91 -18.78 4.32
C GLN A 89 3.87 -19.89 4.15
N HIS A 90 4.11 -21.07 4.71
CA HIS A 90 3.33 -22.26 4.40
C HIS A 90 2.74 -22.94 5.63
N LEU A 91 3.46 -22.99 6.78
CA LEU A 91 2.96 -23.68 7.98
C LEU A 91 1.66 -23.08 8.54
N ASN A 92 1.40 -21.82 8.26
CA ASN A 92 0.19 -21.12 8.66
C ASN A 92 -1.07 -21.69 7.95
N LYS A 93 -0.91 -22.42 6.83
CA LYS A 93 -1.97 -23.07 6.05
C LYS A 93 -2.30 -24.49 6.52
N VAL A 94 -1.65 -24.99 7.57
CA VAL A 94 -1.86 -26.35 8.09
C VAL A 94 -3.05 -26.35 9.04
N PHE A 95 -4.08 -27.13 8.73
CA PHE A 95 -5.28 -27.25 9.55
C PHE A 95 -5.31 -28.54 10.40
N ASN A 96 -4.66 -29.63 9.98
CA ASN A 96 -4.53 -30.87 10.76
C ASN A 96 -3.34 -30.82 11.73
N VAL A 97 -3.33 -29.80 12.59
CA VAL A 97 -2.23 -29.53 13.52
C VAL A 97 -2.07 -30.67 14.53
N GLU A 98 -3.15 -31.17 15.09
CA GLU A 98 -3.11 -32.20 16.13
C GLU A 98 -2.46 -33.50 15.64
N GLU A 99 -2.77 -33.90 14.42
CA GLU A 99 -2.27 -35.11 13.79
C GLU A 99 -0.78 -34.97 13.45
N THR A 100 -0.36 -33.77 13.07
CA THR A 100 1.07 -33.41 12.90
C THR A 100 1.82 -33.51 14.23
N VAL A 101 1.28 -32.95 15.32
CA VAL A 101 1.89 -32.98 16.65
C VAL A 101 2.01 -34.41 17.18
N LYS A 102 0.97 -35.25 17.03
CA LYS A 102 0.98 -36.68 17.43
C LYS A 102 2.09 -37.50 16.74
N ARG A 103 2.51 -37.12 15.53
CA ARG A 103 3.62 -37.77 14.80
C ARG A 103 5.00 -37.30 15.27
N VAL A 104 5.14 -36.01 15.57
CA VAL A 104 6.43 -35.38 15.90
C VAL A 104 6.82 -35.56 17.37
N MET A 105 5.87 -35.35 18.29
CA MET A 105 6.12 -35.34 19.75
C MET A 105 6.77 -36.60 20.32
N PRO A 106 6.42 -37.84 19.90
CA PRO A 106 7.01 -39.05 20.47
C PRO A 106 8.53 -39.13 20.37
N VAL A 107 9.16 -38.43 19.41
CA VAL A 107 10.63 -38.40 19.24
C VAL A 107 11.34 -37.69 20.41
N LEU A 108 10.64 -36.84 21.18
CA LEU A 108 11.19 -36.24 22.41
C LEU A 108 11.48 -37.27 23.52
N GLY A 109 10.84 -38.44 23.47
CA GLY A 109 11.10 -39.56 24.38
C GLY A 109 12.37 -40.35 24.04
N SER A 110 13.08 -40.01 22.95
CA SER A 110 14.31 -40.69 22.55
C SER A 110 15.45 -40.51 23.57
N ASN A 111 16.31 -41.51 23.66
CA ASN A 111 17.57 -41.43 24.42
C ASN A 111 18.63 -40.55 23.73
N ASP A 112 18.42 -40.22 22.45
CA ASP A 112 19.36 -39.43 21.66
C ASP A 112 19.10 -37.91 21.79
N PRO A 113 20.04 -37.14 22.38
CA PRO A 113 19.87 -35.70 22.57
C PRO A 113 19.79 -34.93 21.25
N ILE A 114 20.38 -35.43 20.16
CA ILE A 114 20.31 -34.80 18.84
C ILE A 114 18.90 -34.93 18.28
N ALA A 115 18.31 -36.13 18.38
CA ALA A 115 16.93 -36.35 17.96
C ALA A 115 15.94 -35.47 18.75
N ARG A 116 16.13 -35.36 20.07
CA ARG A 116 15.34 -34.46 20.92
C ARG A 116 15.54 -33.00 20.54
N ALA A 117 16.78 -32.56 20.30
CA ALA A 117 17.09 -31.20 19.86
C ALA A 117 16.42 -30.84 18.53
N ILE A 118 16.47 -31.72 17.52
CA ILE A 118 15.79 -31.49 16.23
C ILE A 118 14.28 -31.41 16.43
N THR A 119 13.70 -32.28 17.27
CA THR A 119 12.26 -32.27 17.57
C THR A 119 11.83 -30.94 18.19
N LEU A 120 12.57 -30.43 19.18
CA LEU A 120 12.33 -29.11 19.78
C LEU A 120 12.40 -27.98 18.74
N ARG A 121 13.33 -28.06 17.78
CA ARG A 121 13.41 -27.10 16.68
C ARG A 121 12.19 -27.16 15.74
N ILE A 122 11.66 -28.35 15.45
CA ILE A 122 10.43 -28.49 14.64
C ILE A 122 9.23 -27.91 15.39
N LEU A 123 9.09 -28.21 16.70
CA LEU A 123 8.02 -27.65 17.53
C LEU A 123 8.07 -26.11 17.57
N GLY A 124 9.27 -25.53 17.72
CA GLY A 124 9.42 -24.07 17.66
C GLY A 124 9.16 -23.47 16.26
N CYS A 125 9.38 -24.22 15.16
CA CYS A 125 8.95 -23.78 13.82
C CYS A 125 7.43 -23.76 13.68
N MET A 126 6.72 -24.66 14.36
CA MET A 126 5.26 -24.76 14.37
C MET A 126 4.57 -23.84 15.40
N SER A 127 5.30 -22.96 16.09
CA SER A 127 4.78 -22.21 17.26
C SER A 127 3.47 -21.46 17.02
N MET A 128 3.23 -21.00 15.79
CA MET A 128 2.01 -20.30 15.38
C MET A 128 0.76 -21.19 15.33
N ILE A 129 0.92 -22.49 15.08
CA ILE A 129 -0.21 -23.43 14.98
C ILE A 129 -0.42 -24.24 16.27
N ILE A 130 0.62 -24.38 17.12
CA ILE A 130 0.55 -25.15 18.38
C ILE A 130 0.34 -24.29 19.63
N THR A 131 -0.07 -23.03 19.48
CA THR A 131 -0.08 -22.01 20.54
C THR A 131 -0.85 -22.41 21.82
N ASP A 132 -1.90 -23.23 21.68
CA ASP A 132 -2.77 -23.64 22.79
C ASP A 132 -2.57 -25.09 23.25
N LYS A 133 -1.54 -25.79 22.74
CA LYS A 133 -1.28 -27.20 23.04
C LYS A 133 -0.44 -27.34 24.32
N LEU A 134 -1.12 -27.54 25.45
CA LEU A 134 -0.53 -27.64 26.80
C LEU A 134 0.47 -28.79 26.95
N ASP A 135 0.23 -29.92 26.27
CA ASP A 135 1.13 -31.07 26.24
C ASP A 135 2.49 -30.70 25.64
N VAL A 136 2.51 -29.92 24.56
CA VAL A 136 3.75 -29.41 23.96
C VAL A 136 4.45 -28.42 24.88
N HIS A 137 3.69 -27.56 25.55
CA HIS A 137 4.24 -26.61 26.54
C HIS A 137 4.96 -27.32 27.68
N HIS A 138 4.31 -28.33 28.28
CA HIS A 138 4.92 -29.12 29.36
C HIS A 138 6.18 -29.84 28.90
N ALA A 139 6.19 -30.44 27.71
CA ALA A 139 7.37 -31.13 27.20
C ALA A 139 8.57 -30.19 27.01
N ILE A 140 8.34 -28.97 26.50
CA ILE A 140 9.42 -27.98 26.32
C ILE A 140 9.97 -27.50 27.67
N LEU A 141 9.09 -27.24 28.64
CA LEU A 141 9.51 -26.86 30.01
C LEU A 141 10.32 -27.97 30.67
N GLN A 142 9.87 -29.22 30.55
CA GLN A 142 10.58 -30.38 31.10
C GLN A 142 11.99 -30.51 30.50
N ARG A 143 12.14 -30.32 29.18
CA ARG A 143 13.45 -30.36 28.51
C ARG A 143 14.34 -29.17 28.86
N LEU A 144 13.79 -27.98 29.09
CA LEU A 144 14.56 -26.82 29.55
C LEU A 144 15.23 -27.07 30.92
N GLU A 145 14.60 -27.84 31.79
CA GLU A 145 15.13 -28.18 33.11
C GLU A 145 16.10 -29.35 33.07
N SER A 146 15.73 -30.43 32.39
CA SER A 146 16.46 -31.70 32.47
C SER A 146 17.60 -31.84 31.45
N ALA A 147 17.69 -30.98 30.44
CA ALA A 147 18.70 -31.10 29.40
C ALA A 147 20.11 -30.82 29.95
N THR A 148 20.96 -31.84 29.87
CA THR A 148 22.39 -31.77 30.20
C THR A 148 23.22 -31.36 28.98
N ASP A 149 22.82 -31.82 27.80
CA ASP A 149 23.54 -31.57 26.56
C ASP A 149 23.28 -30.18 26.02
N ARG A 150 24.36 -29.48 25.66
CA ARG A 150 24.31 -28.15 25.05
C ARG A 150 23.36 -28.04 23.85
N PRO A 151 23.39 -28.90 22.82
CA PRO A 151 22.51 -28.75 21.65
C PRO A 151 21.02 -28.89 22.00
N GLU A 152 20.69 -29.76 22.96
CA GLU A 152 19.32 -29.95 23.43
C GLU A 152 18.84 -28.74 24.22
N LEU A 153 19.62 -28.27 25.20
CA LEU A 153 19.29 -27.08 25.99
C LEU A 153 19.11 -25.85 25.08
N GLU A 154 19.99 -25.68 24.09
CA GLU A 154 19.90 -24.60 23.12
C GLU A 154 18.64 -24.67 22.25
N ALA A 155 18.21 -25.88 21.88
CA ALA A 155 16.98 -26.09 21.14
C ALA A 155 15.75 -25.85 22.02
N ALA A 156 15.79 -26.25 23.29
CA ALA A 156 14.72 -26.02 24.26
C ALA A 156 14.49 -24.53 24.49
N ILE A 157 15.56 -23.75 24.74
CA ILE A 157 15.48 -22.29 24.90
C ILE A 157 14.91 -21.64 23.63
N TRP A 158 15.33 -22.09 22.45
CA TRP A 158 14.83 -21.54 21.20
C TRP A 158 13.35 -21.89 20.95
N ALA A 159 12.92 -23.12 21.24
CA ALA A 159 11.52 -23.53 21.12
C ALA A 159 10.63 -22.74 22.10
N ALA A 160 11.08 -22.63 23.35
CA ALA A 160 10.44 -21.81 24.37
C ALA A 160 10.32 -20.35 23.93
N ASP A 161 11.38 -19.76 23.36
CA ASP A 161 11.37 -18.41 22.83
C ASP A 161 10.34 -18.20 21.71
N ARG A 162 10.18 -19.20 20.82
CA ARG A 162 9.19 -19.16 19.74
C ARG A 162 7.75 -19.29 20.28
N ILE A 163 7.52 -20.16 21.26
CA ILE A 163 6.19 -20.34 21.85
C ILE A 163 5.81 -19.16 22.73
N CYS A 164 6.72 -18.63 23.55
CA CYS A 164 6.48 -17.41 24.35
C CYS A 164 6.01 -16.23 23.48
N ALA A 165 6.48 -16.14 22.24
CA ALA A 165 6.12 -15.06 21.34
C ALA A 165 4.64 -15.08 20.90
N VAL A 166 3.97 -16.23 21.04
CA VAL A 166 2.61 -16.44 20.52
C VAL A 166 1.64 -16.86 21.62
N SER A 167 2.09 -17.66 22.60
CA SER A 167 1.23 -18.25 23.64
C SER A 167 1.22 -17.44 24.92
N LEU A 168 0.07 -16.85 25.22
CA LEU A 168 -0.19 -16.09 26.45
C LEU A 168 -0.11 -16.96 27.71
N ARG A 169 -0.47 -18.24 27.59
CA ARG A 169 -0.50 -19.18 28.72
C ARG A 169 0.87 -19.71 29.09
N PHE A 170 1.84 -19.65 28.19
CA PHE A 170 3.17 -20.24 28.41
C PHE A 170 4.08 -19.33 29.25
N ALA A 171 3.97 -18.02 29.08
CA ALA A 171 4.87 -17.03 29.69
C ALA A 171 4.90 -17.06 31.24
N PRO A 172 3.77 -17.22 31.96
CA PRO A 172 3.78 -17.29 33.44
C PRO A 172 4.58 -18.48 33.99
N PHE A 173 4.58 -19.62 33.30
CA PHE A 173 5.25 -20.85 33.77
C PHE A 173 6.75 -20.84 33.52
N ILE A 174 7.21 -20.18 32.46
CA ILE A 174 8.62 -20.13 32.12
C ILE A 174 9.38 -19.04 32.88
N LEU A 175 8.71 -17.94 33.27
CA LEU A 175 9.34 -16.81 33.96
C LEU A 175 10.15 -17.23 35.21
N PRO A 176 9.58 -17.98 36.19
CA PRO A 176 10.36 -18.44 37.35
C PRO A 176 11.55 -19.34 36.99
N ARG A 177 11.45 -20.09 35.89
CA ARG A 177 12.51 -21.00 35.42
C ARG A 177 13.68 -20.24 34.79
N ILE A 178 13.38 -19.12 34.12
CA ILE A 178 14.39 -18.20 33.59
C ILE A 178 15.14 -17.54 34.75
N GLU A 179 14.42 -17.00 35.74
CA GLU A 179 15.01 -16.35 36.91
C GLU A 179 15.97 -17.30 37.65
N ALA A 180 15.51 -18.52 37.98
CA ALA A 180 16.33 -19.51 38.65
C ALA A 180 17.63 -19.86 37.90
N LYS A 181 17.58 -19.98 36.56
CA LYS A 181 18.77 -20.25 35.74
C LYS A 181 19.69 -19.04 35.53
N LEU A 182 19.16 -17.82 35.65
CA LEU A 182 19.98 -16.60 35.53
C LEU A 182 20.74 -16.29 36.82
N ASP A 183 20.12 -16.57 37.97
CA ASP A 183 20.75 -16.45 39.30
C ASP A 183 21.83 -17.53 39.52
N ASP A 184 21.78 -18.66 38.80
CA ASP A 184 22.82 -19.69 38.82
C ASP A 184 24.14 -19.19 38.21
N THR A 185 25.21 -19.21 39.00
CA THR A 185 26.55 -18.79 38.61
C THR A 185 27.27 -19.80 37.72
N THR A 186 26.83 -21.06 37.71
CA THR A 186 27.42 -22.14 36.89
C THR A 186 27.00 -22.08 35.42
N VAL A 187 25.94 -21.32 35.11
CA VAL A 187 25.41 -21.20 33.75
C VAL A 187 26.30 -20.33 32.88
N SER A 188 26.69 -20.86 31.72
CA SER A 188 27.56 -20.15 30.76
C SER A 188 26.98 -18.82 30.27
N LEU A 189 27.85 -17.85 29.96
CA LEU A 189 27.48 -16.56 29.37
C LEU A 189 26.60 -16.72 28.12
N HIS A 190 26.91 -17.70 27.26
CA HIS A 190 26.15 -17.96 26.03
C HIS A 190 24.69 -18.39 26.32
N THR A 191 24.47 -19.17 27.37
CA THR A 191 23.13 -19.55 27.83
C THR A 191 22.40 -18.35 28.42
N LYS A 192 23.07 -17.53 29.26
CA LYS A 192 22.52 -16.30 29.84
C LYS A 192 22.03 -15.33 28.76
N LEU A 193 22.83 -15.11 27.70
CA LEU A 193 22.45 -14.27 26.55
C LEU A 193 21.16 -14.72 25.85
N ARG A 194 20.87 -16.03 25.84
CA ARG A 194 19.64 -16.56 25.23
C ARG A 194 18.45 -16.50 26.18
N LEU A 195 18.66 -16.79 27.46
CA LEU A 195 17.63 -16.75 28.49
C LEU A 195 17.08 -15.34 28.70
N VAL A 196 17.96 -14.34 28.82
CA VAL A 196 17.55 -12.93 29.00
C VAL A 196 16.58 -12.51 27.90
N LYS A 197 16.83 -12.89 26.65
CA LYS A 197 15.99 -12.54 25.49
C LYS A 197 14.53 -12.98 25.64
N LEU A 198 14.22 -14.02 26.41
CA LEU A 198 12.84 -14.46 26.61
C LEU A 198 12.00 -13.44 27.38
N TYR A 199 12.63 -12.55 28.17
CA TYR A 199 11.93 -11.50 28.91
C TYR A 199 11.16 -10.54 28.00
N ARG A 200 11.51 -10.39 26.72
CA ARG A 200 10.76 -9.52 25.78
C ARG A 200 9.29 -9.92 25.62
N HIS A 201 8.96 -11.18 25.92
CA HIS A 201 7.61 -11.71 25.80
C HIS A 201 6.79 -11.59 27.08
N MET A 202 7.36 -11.07 28.17
CA MET A 202 6.72 -11.00 29.50
C MET A 202 5.87 -9.72 29.67
N HIS A 203 5.29 -9.19 28.60
CA HIS A 203 4.53 -7.92 28.58
C HIS A 203 3.02 -8.10 28.85
N GLN A 204 2.56 -9.34 28.98
CA GLN A 204 1.12 -9.66 29.03
C GLN A 204 0.46 -9.33 30.37
N ASP A 205 1.22 -9.45 31.46
CA ASP A 205 0.77 -9.07 32.80
C ASP A 205 1.75 -8.04 33.38
N MET A 206 1.18 -7.05 34.07
CA MET A 206 1.90 -6.04 34.83
C MET A 206 2.85 -6.68 35.86
N SER A 207 2.39 -7.74 36.55
CA SER A 207 3.20 -8.42 37.56
C SER A 207 4.45 -9.07 36.96
N MET A 208 4.29 -9.75 35.83
CA MET A 208 5.36 -10.42 35.10
C MET A 208 6.34 -9.42 34.51
N THR A 209 5.82 -8.34 33.92
CA THR A 209 6.65 -7.29 33.34
C THR A 209 7.51 -6.64 34.42
N ARG A 210 6.94 -6.39 35.61
CA ARG A 210 7.68 -5.83 36.75
C ARG A 210 8.82 -6.76 37.20
N ARG A 211 8.55 -8.06 37.36
CA ARG A 211 9.57 -9.07 37.71
C ARG A 211 10.68 -9.20 36.67
N ALA A 212 10.30 -9.25 35.39
CA ALA A 212 11.25 -9.31 34.28
C ALA A 212 12.14 -8.05 34.26
N ARG A 213 11.55 -6.87 34.47
CA ARG A 213 12.31 -5.61 34.61
C ARG A 213 13.26 -5.65 35.79
N GLU A 214 12.78 -6.01 36.99
CA GLU A 214 13.60 -6.08 38.21
C GLU A 214 14.80 -7.01 38.01
N SER A 215 14.57 -8.18 37.40
CA SER A 215 15.62 -9.11 37.01
C SER A 215 16.62 -8.50 36.04
N CYS A 216 16.16 -7.80 34.99
CA CYS A 216 17.05 -7.09 34.06
C CYS A 216 17.85 -5.97 34.76
N THR A 217 17.22 -5.19 35.65
CA THR A 217 17.90 -4.11 36.37
C THR A 217 18.93 -4.63 37.36
N LYS A 218 18.65 -5.75 38.02
CA LYS A 218 19.60 -6.47 38.91
C LYS A 218 20.82 -6.96 38.14
N LEU A 219 20.63 -7.42 36.89
CA LEU A 219 21.76 -7.78 36.02
C LEU A 219 22.59 -6.55 35.62
N LEU A 220 21.94 -5.44 35.27
CA LEU A 220 22.58 -4.20 34.83
C LEU A 220 23.29 -3.44 35.97
N SER A 221 22.92 -3.65 37.23
CA SER A 221 23.59 -3.02 38.37
C SER A 221 25.02 -3.53 38.61
N ASN A 222 25.43 -4.62 37.95
CA ASN A 222 26.80 -5.11 38.02
C ASN A 222 27.71 -4.26 37.11
N PRO A 223 28.70 -3.52 37.64
CA PRO A 223 29.60 -2.68 36.84
C PRO A 223 30.51 -3.48 35.90
N ASP A 224 30.85 -4.73 36.25
CA ASP A 224 31.75 -5.60 35.48
C ASP A 224 30.98 -6.49 34.48
N LEU A 225 29.74 -6.14 34.14
CA LEU A 225 28.92 -6.92 33.22
C LEU A 225 29.50 -6.93 31.81
N ASP A 226 29.61 -8.11 31.22
CA ASP A 226 30.05 -8.31 29.83
C ASP A 226 29.28 -7.40 28.85
N GLU A 227 30.00 -6.86 27.86
CA GLU A 227 29.47 -5.92 26.87
C GLU A 227 28.26 -6.50 26.11
N LYS A 228 28.35 -7.77 25.67
CA LYS A 228 27.28 -8.41 24.89
C LYS A 228 26.05 -8.70 25.76
N LEU A 229 26.27 -9.01 27.04
CA LEU A 229 25.18 -9.23 27.99
C LEU A 229 24.49 -7.92 28.35
N THR A 230 25.25 -6.83 28.50
CA THR A 230 24.70 -5.48 28.71
C THR A 230 23.79 -5.08 27.54
N ILE A 231 24.29 -5.16 26.30
CA ILE A 231 23.53 -4.86 25.08
C ILE A 231 22.26 -5.72 25.00
N THR A 232 22.40 -7.03 25.21
CA THR A 232 21.26 -7.95 25.12
C THR A 232 20.20 -7.65 26.19
N THR A 233 20.62 -7.26 27.39
CA THR A 233 19.72 -6.95 28.51
C THR A 233 18.99 -5.63 28.27
N LEU A 234 19.70 -4.58 27.85
CA LEU A 234 19.10 -3.30 27.45
C LEU A 234 18.10 -3.50 26.32
N ARG A 235 18.52 -4.16 25.23
CA ARG A 235 17.64 -4.42 24.08
C ARG A 235 16.39 -5.19 24.47
N THR A 236 16.54 -6.19 25.33
CA THR A 236 15.39 -7.00 25.78
C THR A 236 14.44 -6.19 26.64
N LEU A 237 14.97 -5.38 27.56
CA LEU A 237 14.16 -4.50 28.41
C LEU A 237 13.43 -3.44 27.58
N SER A 238 14.10 -2.84 26.60
CA SER A 238 13.50 -1.89 25.67
C SER A 238 12.41 -2.53 24.81
N MET A 239 12.60 -3.76 24.33
CA MET A 239 11.54 -4.50 23.62
C MET A 239 10.35 -4.84 24.51
N LEU A 240 10.57 -5.20 25.78
CA LEU A 240 9.51 -5.47 26.74
C LEU A 240 8.65 -4.21 27.00
N LEU A 241 9.29 -3.09 27.28
CA LEU A 241 8.62 -1.83 27.64
C LEU A 241 8.04 -1.07 26.44
N LYS A 242 8.46 -1.44 25.22
CA LYS A 242 7.77 -1.01 24.00
C LYS A 242 6.32 -1.49 24.00
N GLU A 243 6.08 -2.74 24.38
CA GLU A 243 4.75 -3.36 24.38
C GLU A 243 3.95 -3.07 25.66
N ALA A 244 4.58 -3.09 26.84
CA ALA A 244 3.87 -2.94 28.12
C ALA A 244 3.49 -1.49 28.50
N VAL A 245 4.05 -0.48 27.82
CA VAL A 245 3.79 0.99 27.95
C VAL A 245 4.10 1.63 29.32
N PHE A 246 4.10 0.90 30.44
CA PHE A 246 4.39 1.45 31.76
C PHE A 246 5.90 1.63 32.02
N ASP A 247 6.28 2.58 32.88
CA ASP A 247 7.68 2.89 33.26
C ASP A 247 8.66 3.14 32.10
N ARG A 248 8.15 3.39 30.88
CA ARG A 248 8.95 3.72 29.69
C ARG A 248 9.87 4.91 29.93
N LYS A 249 9.40 5.94 30.65
CA LYS A 249 10.20 7.12 31.02
C LYS A 249 11.49 6.74 31.75
N GLN A 250 11.42 5.85 32.75
CA GLN A 250 12.60 5.42 33.52
C GLN A 250 13.60 4.66 32.63
N GLN A 251 13.10 3.84 31.69
CA GLN A 251 13.97 3.16 30.74
C GLN A 251 14.61 4.13 29.76
N MET A 252 13.88 5.13 29.25
CA MET A 252 14.45 6.15 28.39
C MET A 252 15.56 6.95 29.09
N GLU A 253 15.34 7.38 30.35
CA GLU A 253 16.40 8.05 31.13
C GLU A 253 17.63 7.17 31.29
N ARG A 254 17.45 5.88 31.62
CA ARG A 254 18.56 4.92 31.69
C ARG A 254 19.31 4.82 30.36
N LEU A 255 18.58 4.74 29.24
CA LEU A 255 19.21 4.66 27.92
C LEU A 255 19.94 5.95 27.55
N PHE A 256 19.43 7.13 27.93
CA PHE A 256 20.18 8.38 27.81
C PHE A 256 21.48 8.33 28.61
N ASP A 257 21.45 7.83 29.85
CA ASP A 257 22.66 7.69 30.67
C ASP A 257 23.70 6.76 30.03
N TYR A 258 23.29 5.60 29.50
CA TYR A 258 24.20 4.71 28.76
C TYR A 258 24.71 5.35 27.46
N ALA A 259 23.88 6.11 26.75
CA ALA A 259 24.26 6.75 25.49
C ALA A 259 25.27 7.91 25.68
N LEU A 260 25.13 8.65 26.79
CA LEU A 260 25.94 9.83 27.10
C LEU A 260 27.22 9.46 27.88
N ASN A 261 27.13 8.55 28.85
CA ASN A 261 28.16 8.34 29.87
C ASN A 261 28.93 7.01 29.78
N ASP A 262 28.42 5.97 29.09
CA ASP A 262 29.11 4.66 29.03
C ASP A 262 30.38 4.74 28.16
N PRO A 263 31.53 4.25 28.65
CA PRO A 263 32.79 4.28 27.90
C PRO A 263 32.81 3.32 26.71
N ARG A 264 31.94 2.30 26.68
CA ARG A 264 31.89 1.25 25.66
C ARG A 264 31.05 1.71 24.46
N GLU A 265 31.70 1.79 23.31
CA GLU A 265 31.10 2.32 22.08
C GLU A 265 29.85 1.54 21.63
N ASN A 266 29.88 0.20 21.63
CA ASN A 266 28.75 -0.58 21.14
C ASN A 266 27.54 -0.48 22.09
N VAL A 267 27.77 -0.35 23.40
CA VAL A 267 26.70 -0.15 24.38
C VAL A 267 26.01 1.19 24.14
N SER A 268 26.79 2.26 23.95
CA SER A 268 26.25 3.60 23.62
C SER A 268 25.46 3.58 22.31
N ILE A 269 25.97 2.94 21.25
CA ILE A 269 25.29 2.84 19.95
C ILE A 269 23.97 2.06 20.06
N GLU A 270 23.97 0.93 20.75
CA GLU A 270 22.76 0.12 20.93
C GLU A 270 21.74 0.82 21.83
N ALA A 271 22.18 1.57 22.84
CA ALA A 271 21.28 2.39 23.67
C ALA A 271 20.57 3.47 22.84
N LEU A 272 21.26 4.10 21.88
CA LEU A 272 20.65 5.05 20.93
C LEU A 272 19.60 4.37 20.04
N ASP A 273 19.85 3.13 19.61
CA ASP A 273 18.90 2.37 18.79
C ASP A 273 17.65 1.95 19.56
N ASP A 274 17.82 1.67 20.85
CA ASP A 274 16.73 1.42 21.78
C ASP A 274 15.91 2.67 22.11
N LEU A 275 16.54 3.85 22.22
CA LEU A 275 15.83 5.12 22.37
C LEU A 275 14.90 5.37 21.18
N VAL A 276 15.40 5.18 19.96
CA VAL A 276 14.60 5.29 18.74
C VAL A 276 13.45 4.28 18.74
N LEU A 277 13.70 3.04 19.17
CA LEU A 277 12.67 2.00 19.26
C LEU A 277 11.52 2.40 20.19
N LEU A 278 11.82 2.98 21.35
CA LEU A 278 10.83 3.41 22.32
C LEU A 278 10.09 4.69 21.88
N ALA A 279 10.75 5.57 21.13
CA ALA A 279 10.19 6.85 20.73
C ALA A 279 9.02 6.76 19.75
N HIS A 280 8.98 5.74 18.88
CA HIS A 280 7.92 5.59 17.86
C HIS A 280 6.52 5.36 18.47
N ASN A 281 6.44 4.90 19.71
CA ASN A 281 5.18 4.53 20.38
C ASN A 281 4.85 5.42 21.59
N ASP A 282 5.58 6.53 21.77
CA ASP A 282 5.44 7.38 22.95
C ASP A 282 4.51 8.57 22.69
N ILE A 283 3.54 8.75 23.60
CA ILE A 283 2.40 9.66 23.42
C ILE A 283 2.64 10.99 24.15
N ALA A 284 3.62 11.04 25.08
CA ALA A 284 3.89 12.22 25.90
C ALA A 284 5.38 12.55 25.95
N VAL A 285 5.72 13.82 25.70
CA VAL A 285 7.10 14.34 25.78
C VAL A 285 7.19 15.46 26.79
N ASP A 286 8.05 15.27 27.80
CA ASP A 286 8.37 16.29 28.81
C ASP A 286 9.48 17.22 28.29
N THR A 287 9.53 18.47 28.77
CA THR A 287 10.61 19.44 28.44
C THR A 287 12.00 18.89 28.78
N SER A 288 12.14 18.22 29.92
CA SER A 288 13.37 17.51 30.34
C SER A 288 13.89 16.55 29.26
N ARG A 289 13.01 15.86 28.53
CA ARG A 289 13.42 14.94 27.46
C ARG A 289 13.91 15.68 26.22
N VAL A 290 13.32 16.83 25.90
CA VAL A 290 13.82 17.68 24.80
C VAL A 290 15.24 18.13 25.10
N TYR A 291 15.53 18.55 26.34
CA TYR A 291 16.89 18.89 26.76
C TYR A 291 17.88 17.72 26.57
N ARG A 292 17.50 16.50 26.97
CA ARG A 292 18.33 15.30 26.77
C ARG A 292 18.58 14.99 25.29
N ILE A 293 17.58 15.22 24.42
CA ILE A 293 17.74 15.07 22.96
C ILE A 293 18.72 16.11 22.42
N LEU A 294 18.67 17.36 22.89
CA LEU A 294 19.61 18.41 22.49
C LEU A 294 21.02 18.14 23.04
N GLU A 295 21.13 17.60 24.25
CA GLU A 295 22.39 17.17 24.87
C GLU A 295 23.13 16.13 24.01
N LEU A 296 22.42 15.16 23.41
CA LEU A 296 23.01 14.19 22.47
C LEU A 296 23.74 14.86 21.29
N VAL A 297 23.31 16.05 20.89
CA VAL A 297 23.81 16.79 19.73
C VAL A 297 24.96 17.73 20.12
N THR A 298 24.85 18.38 21.27
CA THR A 298 25.86 19.34 21.78
C THR A 298 27.09 18.64 22.37
N MET A 299 26.96 17.38 22.80
CA MET A 299 28.08 16.58 23.28
C MET A 299 29.22 16.46 22.27
N GLN A 300 30.42 16.89 22.68
CA GLN A 300 31.61 16.86 21.83
C GLN A 300 32.43 15.57 21.95
N SER A 301 32.23 14.80 23.01
CA SER A 301 32.96 13.56 23.32
C SER A 301 32.45 12.36 22.51
N GLY A 302 33.37 11.50 22.08
CA GLY A 302 33.07 10.24 21.40
C GLY A 302 33.71 10.11 20.02
N LYS A 303 33.73 8.88 19.49
CA LYS A 303 34.21 8.60 18.13
C LYS A 303 33.19 9.10 17.10
N ALA A 304 33.65 9.29 15.86
CA ALA A 304 32.82 9.79 14.76
C ALA A 304 31.57 8.91 14.51
N SER A 305 31.69 7.59 14.68
CA SER A 305 30.59 6.60 14.60
C SER A 305 29.49 6.89 15.61
N THR A 306 29.82 7.02 16.89
CA THR A 306 28.88 7.33 17.97
C THR A 306 28.22 8.68 17.75
N ILE A 307 28.99 9.70 17.38
CA ILE A 307 28.47 11.06 17.09
C ILE A 307 27.45 11.00 15.94
N GLY A 308 27.79 10.33 14.84
CA GLY A 308 26.85 10.14 13.73
C GLY A 308 25.56 9.46 14.18
N ARG A 309 25.64 8.43 15.04
CA ARG A 309 24.46 7.73 15.57
C ARG A 309 23.61 8.61 16.48
N ARG A 310 24.22 9.48 17.30
CA ARG A 310 23.50 10.45 18.15
C ARG A 310 22.63 11.39 17.32
N TYR A 311 23.16 11.92 16.21
CA TYR A 311 22.39 12.77 15.30
C TYR A 311 21.24 12.03 14.62
N VAL A 312 21.46 10.77 14.20
CA VAL A 312 20.39 9.93 13.64
C VAL A 312 19.28 9.71 14.69
N CYS A 313 19.66 9.36 15.92
CA CYS A 313 18.74 9.15 17.03
C CYS A 313 17.93 10.42 17.33
N ALA A 314 18.61 11.55 17.57
CA ALA A 314 17.97 12.83 17.85
C ALA A 314 16.99 13.22 16.75
N ARG A 315 17.37 13.08 15.47
CA ARG A 315 16.48 13.37 14.34
C ARG A 315 15.22 12.51 14.34
N LEU A 316 15.37 11.20 14.54
CA LEU A 316 14.23 10.27 14.52
C LEU A 316 13.29 10.51 15.70
N MET A 317 13.84 10.84 16.88
CA MET A 317 13.03 11.22 18.04
C MET A 317 12.28 12.53 17.79
N LEU A 318 12.94 13.57 17.27
CA LEU A 318 12.29 14.84 16.92
C LEU A 318 11.11 14.62 15.95
N ARG A 319 11.30 13.80 14.90
CA ARG A 319 10.23 13.46 13.96
C ARG A 319 9.06 12.69 14.59
N SER A 320 9.36 11.77 15.50
CA SER A 320 8.32 10.97 16.17
C SER A 320 7.42 11.86 17.04
N TYR A 321 7.92 13.01 17.48
CA TYR A 321 7.24 13.94 18.37
C TYR A 321 6.92 15.29 17.73
N SER A 322 6.77 15.34 16.39
CA SER A 322 6.75 16.59 15.62
C SER A 322 5.80 17.66 16.19
N GLN A 323 4.56 17.29 16.52
CA GLN A 323 3.55 18.23 17.04
C GLN A 323 3.86 18.70 18.48
N LEU A 324 4.31 17.81 19.36
CA LEU A 324 4.54 18.11 20.78
C LEU A 324 5.85 18.87 21.00
N VAL A 325 6.90 18.51 20.27
CA VAL A 325 8.20 19.18 20.38
C VAL A 325 8.12 20.59 19.79
N GLY A 326 7.34 20.81 18.72
CA GLY A 326 7.09 22.14 18.19
C GLY A 326 6.59 23.10 19.28
N GLN A 327 5.56 22.73 20.06
CA GLN A 327 5.09 23.58 21.16
C GLN A 327 6.13 23.81 22.26
N LYS A 328 6.96 22.81 22.57
CA LYS A 328 7.98 22.92 23.62
C LYS A 328 9.21 23.71 23.19
N LEU A 329 9.59 23.68 21.91
CA LEU A 329 10.75 24.44 21.40
C LEU A 329 10.54 25.96 21.53
N GLY A 330 9.33 26.46 21.31
CA GLY A 330 8.99 27.88 21.52
C GLY A 330 9.15 28.28 22.98
N SER A 331 8.70 27.43 23.92
CA SER A 331 8.93 27.65 25.35
C SER A 331 10.41 27.62 25.72
N ILE A 332 11.21 26.71 25.14
CA ILE A 332 12.65 26.61 25.37
C ILE A 332 13.38 27.83 24.81
N TRP A 333 12.94 28.36 23.68
CA TRP A 333 13.43 29.64 23.15
C TRP A 333 13.20 30.73 24.21
N SER A 334 11.95 30.97 24.61
CA SER A 334 11.64 32.01 25.59
C SER A 334 12.41 31.92 26.91
N SER A 335 12.75 30.71 27.39
CA SER A 335 13.53 30.54 28.63
C SER A 335 15.06 30.49 28.43
N GLU A 336 15.55 29.82 27.39
CA GLU A 336 16.96 29.39 27.23
C GLU A 336 17.42 29.41 25.76
N ASN A 337 17.26 30.55 25.09
CA ASN A 337 17.73 30.79 23.71
C ASN A 337 19.16 30.29 23.40
N HIS A 338 20.08 30.41 24.36
CA HIS A 338 21.48 30.02 24.20
C HIS A 338 21.66 28.55 23.80
N LEU A 339 20.77 27.64 24.23
CA LEU A 339 20.85 26.23 23.87
C LEU A 339 20.55 25.99 22.39
N ILE A 340 19.58 26.71 21.83
CA ILE A 340 19.23 26.60 20.41
C ILE A 340 20.39 27.13 19.56
N HIS A 341 20.99 28.26 19.94
CA HIS A 341 22.21 28.76 19.30
C HIS A 341 23.37 27.77 19.39
N GLN A 342 23.59 27.15 20.55
CA GLN A 342 24.65 26.15 20.74
C GLN A 342 24.45 24.91 19.86
N VAL A 343 23.21 24.45 19.69
CA VAL A 343 22.87 23.34 18.79
C VAL A 343 23.18 23.71 17.35
N LEU A 344 22.73 24.88 16.89
CA LEU A 344 22.99 25.37 15.53
C LEU A 344 24.49 25.48 15.25
N GLU A 345 25.26 26.13 16.14
CA GLU A 345 26.71 26.32 15.99
C GLU A 345 27.46 24.98 16.02
N THR A 346 27.06 24.06 16.89
CA THR A 346 27.68 22.73 16.97
C THR A 346 27.41 21.91 15.72
N CYS A 347 26.18 21.94 15.20
CA CYS A 347 25.84 21.28 13.94
C CYS A 347 26.64 21.87 12.77
N GLU A 348 26.75 23.20 12.70
CA GLU A 348 27.49 23.89 11.65
C GLU A 348 28.98 23.51 11.67
N ARG A 349 29.62 23.53 12.83
CA ARG A 349 31.03 23.11 12.99
C ARG A 349 31.25 21.66 12.53
N ARG A 350 30.30 20.76 12.83
CA ARG A 350 30.36 19.35 12.41
C ARG A 350 30.12 19.18 10.92
N LEU A 351 29.26 19.99 10.32
CA LEU A 351 29.06 20.03 8.86
C LEU A 351 30.35 20.46 8.15
N GLN A 352 30.99 21.54 8.60
CA GLN A 352 32.26 22.01 8.05
C GLN A 352 33.37 20.96 8.16
N ASP A 353 33.50 20.28 9.31
CA ASP A 353 34.45 19.18 9.48
C ASP A 353 34.17 18.00 8.54
N ALA A 354 32.90 17.66 8.32
CA ALA A 354 32.51 16.60 7.39
C ALA A 354 32.82 16.97 5.92
N ILE A 355 32.65 18.23 5.53
CA ILE A 355 33.01 18.75 4.20
C ILE A 355 34.52 18.70 4.02
N ALA A 356 35.28 19.22 4.99
CA ALA A 356 36.75 19.23 4.96
C ALA A 356 37.34 17.81 4.84
N LYS A 357 36.73 16.84 5.54
CA LYS A 357 37.12 15.42 5.47
C LYS A 357 36.53 14.65 4.29
N LYS A 358 35.75 15.31 3.42
CA LYS A 358 34.99 14.69 2.31
C LYS A 358 34.13 13.49 2.73
N ASN A 359 33.61 13.50 3.97
CA ASN A 359 32.79 12.41 4.49
C ASN A 359 31.30 12.68 4.27
N ILE A 360 30.82 12.27 3.10
CA ILE A 360 29.45 12.53 2.63
C ILE A 360 28.38 11.87 3.53
N ILE A 361 28.69 10.73 4.18
CA ILE A 361 27.73 10.06 5.06
C ILE A 361 27.41 10.93 6.28
N TYR A 362 28.44 11.47 6.94
CA TYR A 362 28.23 12.34 8.10
C TYR A 362 27.66 13.69 7.69
N LEU A 363 28.08 14.25 6.54
CA LEU A 363 27.47 15.45 5.97
C LEU A 363 25.95 15.29 5.81
N ILE A 364 25.50 14.23 5.14
CA ILE A 364 24.06 13.95 4.96
C ILE A 364 23.36 13.75 6.31
N THR A 365 24.03 13.11 7.27
CA THR A 365 23.45 12.84 8.59
C THR A 365 23.22 14.13 9.38
N PHE A 366 24.23 14.99 9.47
CA PHE A 366 24.16 16.26 10.19
C PHE A 366 23.19 17.24 9.53
N ALA A 367 23.22 17.33 8.19
CA ALA A 367 22.32 18.21 7.46
C ALA A 367 20.85 17.77 7.59
N ARG A 368 20.57 16.46 7.56
CA ARG A 368 19.20 15.95 7.79
C ARG A 368 18.67 16.29 9.17
N PHE A 369 19.50 16.19 10.20
CA PHE A 369 19.13 16.61 11.54
C PHE A 369 18.80 18.10 11.55
N LEU A 370 19.71 18.93 11.02
CA LEU A 370 19.55 20.38 11.01
C LEU A 370 18.29 20.83 10.27
N ILE A 371 17.99 20.28 9.09
CA ILE A 371 16.74 20.55 8.35
C ILE A 371 15.52 20.20 9.20
N THR A 372 15.52 19.04 9.85
CA THR A 372 14.38 18.60 10.69
C THR A 372 14.21 19.53 11.89
N PHE A 373 15.31 19.95 12.51
CA PHE A 373 15.30 20.86 13.66
C PHE A 373 14.81 22.26 13.27
N ILE A 374 15.27 22.78 12.14
CA ILE A 374 14.86 24.09 11.60
C ILE A 374 13.38 24.09 11.23
N ASP A 375 12.91 23.10 10.46
CA ASP A 375 11.50 22.98 10.04
C ASP A 375 10.56 22.97 11.26
N MET A 376 10.87 22.15 12.26
CA MET A 376 10.11 22.12 13.51
C MET A 376 10.18 23.43 14.30
N GLY A 377 11.35 24.09 14.28
CA GLY A 377 11.52 25.40 14.89
C GLY A 377 10.72 26.50 14.20
N GLN A 378 10.64 26.49 12.87
CA GLN A 378 9.84 27.44 12.08
C GLN A 378 8.34 27.25 12.30
N GLN A 379 7.87 25.99 12.34
CA GLN A 379 6.49 25.67 12.71
C GLN A 379 6.16 26.18 14.12
N SER A 380 7.05 25.95 15.08
CA SER A 380 6.92 26.46 16.45
C SER A 380 6.87 27.99 16.50
N ALA A 381 7.79 28.66 15.81
CA ALA A 381 7.84 30.11 15.74
C ALA A 381 6.55 30.69 15.12
N SER A 382 5.95 30.00 14.14
CA SER A 382 4.67 30.41 13.56
C SER A 382 3.50 30.27 14.53
N ILE A 383 3.47 29.19 15.34
CA ILE A 383 2.41 28.95 16.33
C ILE A 383 2.48 29.97 17.47
N HIS A 384 3.69 30.31 17.92
CA HIS A 384 3.92 31.22 19.05
C HIS A 384 4.16 32.68 18.64
N HIS A 385 4.12 33.00 17.34
CA HIS A 385 4.43 34.33 16.78
C HIS A 385 5.80 34.89 17.25
N LEU A 386 6.85 34.06 17.16
CA LEU A 386 8.21 34.41 17.56
C LEU A 386 9.08 34.80 16.35
N ASP A 387 9.00 36.06 15.94
CA ASP A 387 9.72 36.56 14.76
C ASP A 387 11.26 36.50 14.90
N ASP A 388 11.80 36.72 16.10
CA ASP A 388 13.24 36.62 16.38
C ASP A 388 13.77 35.20 16.14
N MET A 389 13.00 34.18 16.57
CA MET A 389 13.34 32.78 16.36
C MET A 389 13.31 32.43 14.87
N ARG A 390 12.28 32.91 14.15
CA ARG A 390 12.15 32.70 12.70
C ARG A 390 13.34 33.30 11.94
N ALA A 391 13.77 34.51 12.28
CA ALA A 391 14.93 35.17 11.66
C ALA A 391 16.22 34.35 11.86
N VAL A 392 16.51 33.90 13.08
CA VAL A 392 17.70 33.09 13.40
C VAL A 392 17.70 31.75 12.66
N LEU A 393 16.54 31.09 12.56
CA LEU A 393 16.39 29.82 11.85
C LEU A 393 16.52 29.99 10.33
N ASN A 394 16.01 31.08 9.76
CA ASN A 394 16.18 31.40 8.35
C ASN A 394 17.67 31.66 8.02
N GLU A 395 18.38 32.42 8.86
CA GLU A 395 19.82 32.65 8.70
C GLU A 395 20.63 31.32 8.76
N ALA A 396 20.28 30.43 9.68
CA ALA A 396 20.89 29.10 9.76
C ALA A 396 20.62 28.25 8.51
N THR A 397 19.43 28.39 7.90
CA THR A 397 19.07 27.73 6.63
C THR A 397 19.91 28.24 5.47
N LEU A 398 20.11 29.57 5.39
CA LEU A 398 20.99 30.19 4.39
C LEU A 398 22.44 29.72 4.54
N ARG A 399 22.97 29.65 5.76
CA ARG A 399 24.30 29.10 6.05
C ARG A 399 24.41 27.63 5.61
N LEU A 400 23.42 26.80 5.95
CA LEU A 400 23.37 25.41 5.52
C LEU A 400 23.38 25.28 3.99
N ASN A 401 22.58 26.08 3.29
CA ASN A 401 22.57 26.09 1.82
C ASN A 401 23.95 26.48 1.26
N GLY A 402 24.59 27.50 1.82
CA GLY A 402 25.97 27.90 1.47
C GLY A 402 26.96 26.73 1.61
N HIS A 403 26.93 26.03 2.74
CA HIS A 403 27.78 24.85 2.98
C HIS A 403 27.52 23.73 1.97
N LEU A 404 26.26 23.42 1.66
CA LEU A 404 25.91 22.38 0.70
C LEU A 404 26.29 22.76 -0.75
N ASN A 405 26.30 24.04 -1.09
CA ASN A 405 26.69 24.54 -2.41
C ASN A 405 28.20 24.45 -2.68
N THR A 406 29.02 24.29 -1.63
CA THR A 406 30.48 24.09 -1.80
C THR A 406 30.85 22.78 -2.50
N LEU A 407 29.93 21.80 -2.53
CA LEU A 407 30.13 20.51 -3.16
C LEU A 407 29.40 20.47 -4.50
N SER A 408 30.16 20.51 -5.60
CA SER A 408 29.61 20.32 -6.93
C SER A 408 29.14 18.88 -7.14
N ILE A 409 28.25 18.66 -8.13
CA ILE A 409 27.80 17.31 -8.49
C ILE A 409 28.99 16.46 -8.95
N ASP A 410 29.93 17.05 -9.70
CA ASP A 410 31.12 16.35 -10.18
C ASP A 410 32.06 15.96 -9.04
N ASP A 411 32.26 16.83 -8.04
CA ASP A 411 33.03 16.52 -6.84
C ASP A 411 32.39 15.38 -6.03
N LEU A 412 31.06 15.39 -5.93
CA LEU A 412 30.30 14.35 -5.24
C LEU A 412 30.45 13.00 -5.94
N VAL A 413 30.32 12.97 -7.26
CA VAL A 413 30.45 11.76 -8.09
C VAL A 413 31.87 11.23 -8.04
N HIS A 414 32.87 12.12 -8.15
CA HIS A 414 34.27 11.76 -8.04
C HIS A 414 34.59 11.11 -6.69
N THR A 415 34.13 11.74 -5.59
CA THR A 415 34.34 11.23 -4.23
C THR A 415 33.67 9.87 -3.98
N LEU A 416 32.54 9.61 -4.66
CA LEU A 416 31.75 8.39 -4.48
C LEU A 416 32.01 7.29 -5.51
N ARG A 417 32.90 7.51 -6.48
CA ARG A 417 33.11 6.63 -7.65
C ARG A 417 33.29 5.15 -7.30
N HIS A 418 33.96 4.85 -6.18
CA HIS A 418 34.26 3.48 -5.75
C HIS A 418 33.21 2.84 -4.83
N ARG A 419 32.14 3.55 -4.46
CA ARG A 419 31.10 3.02 -3.56
C ARG A 419 29.98 2.34 -4.35
N ARG A 420 29.62 1.12 -3.94
CA ARG A 420 28.46 0.39 -4.51
C ARG A 420 27.14 1.16 -4.44
N ASN A 421 26.99 2.05 -3.45
CA ASN A 421 25.77 2.84 -3.21
C ASN A 421 25.90 4.31 -3.67
N MET A 422 26.80 4.60 -4.61
CA MET A 422 27.05 5.97 -5.12
C MET A 422 25.76 6.69 -5.52
N LEU A 423 24.96 6.09 -6.41
CA LEU A 423 23.74 6.70 -6.96
C LEU A 423 22.67 6.98 -5.90
N ASP A 424 22.51 6.09 -4.91
CA ASP A 424 21.59 6.32 -3.79
C ASP A 424 22.08 7.49 -2.93
N MET A 425 23.38 7.59 -2.68
CA MET A 425 23.96 8.69 -1.91
C MET A 425 23.82 10.05 -2.63
N VAL A 426 24.03 10.08 -3.95
CA VAL A 426 23.76 11.27 -4.79
C VAL A 426 22.28 11.66 -4.69
N THR A 427 21.37 10.69 -4.83
CA THR A 427 19.92 10.94 -4.71
C THR A 427 19.55 11.50 -3.33
N ARG A 428 20.12 10.94 -2.27
CA ARG A 428 19.90 11.41 -0.89
C ARG A 428 20.43 12.82 -0.67
N PHE A 429 21.58 13.16 -1.27
CA PHE A 429 22.16 14.49 -1.21
C PHE A 429 21.33 15.51 -2.00
N MET A 430 20.83 15.16 -3.18
CA MET A 430 19.98 16.06 -3.95
C MET A 430 18.64 16.30 -3.27
N ARG A 431 17.99 15.26 -2.72
CA ARG A 431 16.80 15.44 -1.89
C ARG A 431 17.06 16.36 -0.70
N LEU A 432 18.21 16.20 -0.03
CA LEU A 432 18.62 17.05 1.07
C LEU A 432 18.74 18.52 0.62
N ARG A 433 19.44 18.81 -0.48
CA ARG A 433 19.55 20.17 -1.02
C ARG A 433 18.18 20.77 -1.33
N ALA A 434 17.29 20.02 -1.99
CA ALA A 434 15.95 20.51 -2.28
C ALA A 434 15.15 20.80 -1.00
N SER A 435 15.21 19.91 0.00
CA SER A 435 14.56 20.15 1.29
C SER A 435 15.10 21.39 2.00
N THR A 436 16.40 21.66 1.95
CA THR A 436 16.97 22.92 2.48
C THR A 436 16.42 24.13 1.76
N LEU A 437 16.37 24.11 0.42
CA LEU A 437 15.87 25.23 -0.38
C LEU A 437 14.41 25.55 -0.07
N LEU A 438 13.56 24.52 0.10
CA LEU A 438 12.15 24.72 0.41
C LEU A 438 11.89 25.43 1.75
N LEU A 439 12.83 25.36 2.70
CA LEU A 439 12.73 26.03 4.01
C LEU A 439 13.13 27.52 3.98
N ILE A 440 13.73 27.99 2.89
CA ILE A 440 14.12 29.40 2.74
C ILE A 440 12.90 30.20 2.30
N GLU A 441 12.63 31.33 2.97
CA GLU A 441 11.49 32.19 2.69
C GLU A 441 11.75 33.06 1.44
N GLU A 442 12.88 33.76 1.38
CA GLU A 442 13.27 34.62 0.26
C GLU A 442 14.57 34.13 -0.39
N PHE A 443 14.49 33.64 -1.62
CA PHE A 443 15.66 33.13 -2.34
C PHE A 443 15.45 33.16 -3.86
N ASP A 444 16.54 33.31 -4.63
CA ASP A 444 16.50 33.22 -6.09
C ASP A 444 16.48 31.75 -6.55
N PHE A 445 15.30 31.14 -6.48
CA PHE A 445 15.07 29.77 -6.93
C PHE A 445 15.29 29.58 -8.44
N ASN A 446 15.06 30.63 -9.24
CA ASN A 446 15.20 30.58 -10.69
C ASN A 446 16.65 30.37 -11.11
N ARG A 447 17.58 31.07 -10.45
CA ARG A 447 19.02 30.89 -10.70
C ARG A 447 19.49 29.47 -10.39
N VAL A 448 19.13 28.93 -9.22
CA VAL A 448 19.55 27.56 -8.83
C VAL A 448 18.95 26.51 -9.77
N TYR A 449 17.70 26.71 -10.18
CA TYR A 449 17.07 25.85 -11.17
C TYR A 449 17.82 25.89 -12.51
N ALA A 450 18.16 27.09 -13.01
CA ALA A 450 18.88 27.28 -14.27
C ALA A 450 20.29 26.65 -14.25
N GLU A 451 21.07 26.89 -13.19
CA GLU A 451 22.43 26.34 -13.02
C GLU A 451 22.42 24.81 -12.93
N THR A 452 21.44 24.24 -12.21
CA THR A 452 21.31 22.78 -12.08
C THR A 452 20.87 22.14 -13.39
N PHE A 453 19.99 22.80 -14.15
CA PHE A 453 19.62 22.36 -15.50
C PHE A 453 20.82 22.42 -16.45
N ASP A 454 21.63 23.47 -16.40
CA ASP A 454 22.85 23.57 -17.22
C ASP A 454 23.83 22.44 -16.87
N THR A 455 23.98 22.14 -15.58
CA THR A 455 24.78 20.98 -15.14
C THR A 455 24.24 19.67 -15.75
N MET A 456 22.91 19.47 -15.72
CA MET A 456 22.27 18.31 -16.35
C MET A 456 22.57 18.20 -17.85
N THR A 457 22.64 19.32 -18.58
CA THR A 457 22.98 19.32 -20.01
C THR A 457 24.44 18.99 -20.29
N GLN A 458 25.35 19.44 -19.41
CA GLN A 458 26.79 19.26 -19.55
C GLN A 458 27.26 17.86 -19.13
N THR A 459 26.63 17.26 -18.12
CA THR A 459 26.98 15.91 -17.65
C THR A 459 26.73 14.86 -18.73
N THR A 460 27.70 13.98 -19.00
CA THR A 460 27.59 12.89 -19.98
C THR A 460 27.02 11.58 -19.43
N ASP A 461 26.97 11.42 -18.10
CA ASP A 461 26.47 10.22 -17.43
C ASP A 461 24.94 10.25 -17.28
N ASP A 462 24.26 9.39 -18.04
CA ASP A 462 22.81 9.25 -18.05
C ASP A 462 22.22 8.91 -16.68
N THR A 463 22.98 8.19 -15.83
CA THR A 463 22.50 7.78 -14.50
C THR A 463 22.38 8.96 -13.54
N ILE A 464 23.20 9.99 -13.71
CA ILE A 464 23.16 11.22 -12.91
C ILE A 464 21.98 12.08 -13.35
N ILE A 465 21.77 12.22 -14.67
CA ILE A 465 20.66 12.99 -15.25
C ILE A 465 19.32 12.54 -14.64
N ASP A 466 19.07 11.23 -14.57
CA ASP A 466 17.86 10.66 -13.97
C ASP A 466 17.66 11.03 -12.48
N ARG A 467 18.75 11.30 -11.74
CA ARG A 467 18.69 11.71 -10.32
C ARG A 467 18.52 13.21 -10.12
N LEU A 468 18.80 14.03 -11.13
CA LEU A 468 18.59 15.48 -11.08
C LEU A 468 17.14 15.87 -11.32
N VAL A 469 16.40 15.10 -12.13
CA VAL A 469 14.99 15.40 -12.46
C VAL A 469 14.10 15.55 -11.22
N PRO A 470 14.12 14.66 -10.20
CA PRO A 470 13.32 14.84 -8.99
C PRO A 470 13.68 16.10 -8.19
N PHE A 471 14.96 16.50 -8.18
CA PHE A 471 15.39 17.74 -7.53
C PHE A 471 14.82 18.96 -8.24
N LEU A 472 15.00 19.04 -9.56
CA LEU A 472 14.45 20.13 -10.37
C LEU A 472 12.93 20.20 -10.24
N THR A 473 12.25 19.06 -10.25
CA THR A 473 10.79 18.99 -10.07
C THR A 473 10.34 19.57 -8.72
N LEU A 474 11.09 19.32 -7.65
CA LEU A 474 10.75 19.80 -6.32
C LEU A 474 11.05 21.30 -6.16
N VAL A 475 12.15 21.80 -6.74
CA VAL A 475 12.50 23.22 -6.70
C VAL A 475 11.55 24.06 -7.57
N ALA A 476 11.06 23.50 -8.68
CA ALA A 476 10.14 24.17 -9.60
C ALA A 476 8.87 24.72 -8.90
N THR A 477 8.42 24.11 -7.80
CA THR A 477 7.21 24.56 -7.07
C THR A 477 7.38 25.91 -6.38
N ARG A 478 8.62 26.40 -6.21
CA ARG A 478 8.93 27.72 -5.61
C ARG A 478 9.49 28.72 -6.62
N CYS A 479 9.68 28.32 -7.87
CA CYS A 479 10.19 29.19 -8.94
C CYS A 479 9.08 30.12 -9.47
N ALA A 480 9.35 31.43 -9.52
CA ALA A 480 8.44 32.41 -10.12
C ALA A 480 8.66 32.51 -11.65
N GLY A 481 7.59 32.53 -12.44
CA GLY A 481 7.66 32.79 -13.89
C GLY A 481 8.37 31.69 -14.70
N LEU A 482 8.46 30.45 -14.19
CA LEU A 482 9.19 29.36 -14.83
C LEU A 482 8.68 29.06 -16.27
N ASN A 483 7.38 29.22 -16.51
CA ASN A 483 6.76 29.04 -17.83
C ASN A 483 7.27 30.03 -18.88
N GLU A 484 7.75 31.22 -18.48
CA GLU A 484 8.13 32.28 -19.42
C GLU A 484 9.53 32.06 -20.01
N TRP A 485 10.49 31.64 -19.20
CA TRP A 485 11.90 31.56 -19.62
C TRP A 485 12.42 30.11 -19.78
N PHE A 486 11.93 29.16 -18.97
CA PHE A 486 12.49 27.81 -18.97
C PHE A 486 12.08 27.02 -20.22
N LEU A 487 10.87 27.24 -20.72
CA LEU A 487 10.36 26.50 -21.89
C LEU A 487 11.24 26.74 -23.12
N ASP A 488 11.63 28.00 -23.38
CA ASP A 488 12.56 28.32 -24.47
C ASP A 488 13.93 27.65 -24.27
N LYS A 489 14.45 27.66 -23.04
CA LYS A 489 15.71 26.99 -22.70
C LYS A 489 15.63 25.47 -22.92
N ALA A 490 14.51 24.85 -22.54
CA ALA A 490 14.25 23.43 -22.76
C ALA A 490 14.15 23.07 -24.24
N PHE A 491 13.41 23.86 -25.03
CA PHE A 491 13.29 23.66 -26.49
C PHE A 491 14.63 23.83 -27.21
N ASN A 492 15.46 24.80 -26.80
CA ASN A 492 16.80 24.97 -27.34
C ASN A 492 17.72 23.79 -26.99
N CYS A 493 17.67 23.31 -25.74
CA CYS A 493 18.40 22.12 -25.32
C CYS A 493 18.03 20.88 -26.15
N MET A 494 16.73 20.66 -26.38
CA MET A 494 16.24 19.55 -27.20
C MET A 494 16.70 19.66 -28.66
N ARG A 495 16.67 20.86 -29.25
CA ARG A 495 17.13 21.11 -30.63
C ARG A 495 18.61 20.77 -30.84
N GLN A 496 19.43 20.91 -29.81
CA GLN A 496 20.87 20.69 -29.91
C GLN A 496 21.29 19.24 -29.62
N ASN A 497 20.43 18.43 -28.98
CA ASN A 497 20.82 17.16 -28.37
C ASN A 497 19.96 15.94 -28.79
N TYR A 498 19.66 15.76 -30.08
CA TYR A 498 18.91 14.58 -30.56
C TYR A 498 19.66 13.25 -30.38
N SER A 499 20.99 13.28 -30.34
CA SER A 499 21.84 12.08 -30.19
C SER A 499 21.88 11.51 -28.78
N ARG A 500 21.28 12.18 -27.79
CA ARG A 500 21.31 11.81 -26.36
C ARG A 500 19.90 11.50 -25.83
N PRO A 501 19.40 10.26 -25.98
CA PRO A 501 18.02 9.89 -25.62
C PRO A 501 17.63 10.18 -24.17
N CYS A 502 18.50 9.88 -23.20
CA CYS A 502 18.20 10.06 -21.78
C CYS A 502 18.02 11.55 -21.41
N LEU A 503 18.92 12.42 -21.90
CA LEU A 503 18.81 13.87 -21.73
C LEU A 503 17.53 14.39 -22.38
N PHE A 504 17.25 13.99 -23.62
CA PHE A 504 16.05 14.42 -24.36
C PHE A 504 14.77 14.04 -23.61
N VAL A 505 14.62 12.78 -23.20
CA VAL A 505 13.45 12.29 -22.46
C VAL A 505 13.27 13.03 -21.14
N ASN A 506 14.36 13.27 -20.40
CA ASN A 506 14.29 13.94 -19.11
C ASN A 506 13.99 15.44 -19.22
N THR A 507 14.47 16.12 -20.26
CA THR A 507 14.07 17.50 -20.57
C THR A 507 12.59 17.59 -20.91
N VAL A 508 12.05 16.65 -21.71
CA VAL A 508 10.60 16.58 -22.00
C VAL A 508 9.78 16.30 -20.72
N LYS A 509 10.25 15.41 -19.84
CA LYS A 509 9.60 15.18 -18.53
C LYS A 509 9.51 16.44 -17.69
N LEU A 510 10.57 17.24 -17.64
CA LEU A 510 10.58 18.51 -16.90
C LEU A 510 9.60 19.50 -17.52
N LEU A 511 9.58 19.62 -18.85
CA LEU A 511 8.62 20.45 -19.59
C LEU A 511 7.18 20.11 -19.21
N PHE A 512 6.80 18.82 -19.25
CA PHE A 512 5.45 18.39 -18.88
C PHE A 512 5.11 18.70 -17.41
N ARG A 513 6.06 18.55 -16.49
CA ARG A 513 5.83 18.81 -15.06
C ARG A 513 5.60 20.28 -14.74
N ILE A 514 6.25 21.19 -15.46
CA ILE A 514 6.19 22.63 -15.24
C ILE A 514 4.92 23.23 -15.85
N SER A 515 4.53 22.73 -17.02
CA SER A 515 3.31 23.14 -17.72
C SER A 515 1.98 22.75 -17.06
N LYS A 516 1.97 22.24 -15.81
CA LYS A 516 0.73 21.80 -15.14
C LYS A 516 -0.29 22.93 -14.91
N GLN A 517 0.16 24.18 -14.94
CA GLN A 517 -0.65 25.37 -14.61
C GLN A 517 -0.88 26.30 -15.82
N THR A 518 -0.41 25.93 -17.02
CA THR A 518 -0.56 26.77 -18.20
C THR A 518 -1.98 26.69 -18.78
N SER A 519 -2.44 27.77 -19.39
CA SER A 519 -3.77 27.82 -20.02
C SER A 519 -3.83 26.88 -21.24
N SER A 520 -5.04 26.40 -21.58
CA SER A 520 -5.26 25.50 -22.73
C SER A 520 -4.64 26.01 -24.04
N HIS A 521 -4.67 27.32 -24.28
CA HIS A 521 -4.08 27.96 -25.47
C HIS A 521 -2.54 27.86 -25.50
N GLN A 522 -1.88 27.94 -24.35
CA GLN A 522 -0.42 27.81 -24.25
C GLN A 522 0.01 26.34 -24.48
N HIS A 523 -0.77 25.37 -23.99
CA HIS A 523 -0.51 23.95 -24.23
C HIS A 523 -0.52 23.60 -25.72
N GLU A 524 -1.42 24.22 -26.49
CA GLU A 524 -1.48 24.03 -27.94
C GLU A 524 -0.25 24.61 -28.65
N HIS A 525 0.13 25.84 -28.30
CA HIS A 525 1.33 26.46 -28.86
C HIS A 525 2.60 25.62 -28.61
N TYR A 526 2.80 25.14 -27.38
CA TYR A 526 3.94 24.31 -27.04
C TYR A 526 3.89 22.92 -27.68
N SER A 527 2.70 22.35 -27.85
CA SER A 527 2.54 21.10 -28.61
C SER A 527 3.02 21.27 -30.04
N GLN A 528 2.65 22.36 -30.72
CA GLN A 528 3.11 22.66 -32.08
C GLN A 528 4.63 22.79 -32.18
N GLN A 529 5.30 23.33 -31.16
CA GLN A 529 6.76 23.39 -31.12
C GLN A 529 7.43 22.05 -30.82
N LEU A 530 6.79 21.19 -30.02
CA LEU A 530 7.35 19.91 -29.58
C LEU A 530 7.28 18.81 -30.66
N LEU A 531 6.19 18.76 -31.45
CA LEU A 531 5.99 17.72 -32.47
C LEU A 531 7.15 17.62 -33.48
N PRO A 532 7.66 18.72 -34.07
CA PRO A 532 8.81 18.67 -34.98
C PRO A 532 10.08 18.10 -34.32
N LEU A 533 10.31 18.40 -33.04
CA LEU A 533 11.45 17.89 -32.29
C LEU A 533 11.33 16.38 -32.04
N LEU A 534 10.13 15.90 -31.74
CA LEU A 534 9.84 14.47 -31.61
C LEU A 534 10.01 13.74 -32.94
N ASN A 535 9.55 14.34 -34.04
CA ASN A 535 9.73 13.81 -35.39
C ASN A 535 11.22 13.64 -35.74
N ALA A 536 12.05 14.65 -35.45
CA ALA A 536 13.49 14.56 -35.63
C ALA A 536 14.14 13.50 -34.72
N PHE A 537 13.77 13.48 -33.43
CA PHE A 537 14.29 12.52 -32.45
C PHE A 537 13.95 11.06 -32.77
N GLY A 538 12.75 10.80 -33.26
CA GLY A 538 12.26 9.46 -33.61
C GLY A 538 12.58 9.02 -35.03
N GLY A 539 13.21 9.88 -35.85
CA GLY A 539 13.47 9.59 -37.27
C GLY A 539 12.17 9.36 -38.04
N TRP A 540 11.27 10.34 -38.01
CA TRP A 540 9.96 10.30 -38.66
C TRP A 540 10.09 10.04 -40.17
N ASP A 541 9.28 9.12 -40.67
CA ASP A 541 9.15 8.85 -42.10
C ASP A 541 7.80 9.34 -42.60
N GLU A 542 7.83 10.37 -43.45
CA GLU A 542 6.63 10.99 -44.01
C GLU A 542 5.81 10.04 -44.89
N ILE A 543 6.46 9.03 -45.49
CA ILE A 543 5.80 8.08 -46.40
C ILE A 543 4.98 7.06 -45.60
N THR A 544 5.56 6.54 -44.53
CA THR A 544 4.91 5.50 -43.71
C THR A 544 4.12 6.07 -42.54
N GLY A 545 4.31 7.34 -42.18
CA GLY A 545 3.71 7.95 -40.99
C GLY A 545 4.24 7.33 -39.69
N SER A 546 5.46 6.80 -39.71
CA SER A 546 6.01 5.97 -38.63
C SER A 546 7.38 6.43 -38.13
N TYR A 547 7.66 6.21 -36.83
CA TYR A 547 8.99 6.43 -36.24
C TYR A 547 9.91 5.25 -36.53
N LYS A 548 11.13 5.54 -37.04
CA LYS A 548 12.15 4.51 -37.33
C LYS A 548 13.13 4.27 -36.19
N LYS A 549 13.25 5.18 -35.22
CA LYS A 549 14.24 5.13 -34.12
C LYS A 549 13.59 5.45 -32.78
N ASN A 550 14.27 5.07 -31.69
CA ASN A 550 13.94 5.47 -30.31
C ASN A 550 12.53 5.09 -29.82
N ALA A 551 11.99 3.95 -30.26
CA ALA A 551 10.63 3.51 -29.92
C ALA A 551 10.34 3.47 -28.40
N TRP A 552 11.26 2.94 -27.59
CA TRP A 552 11.09 2.88 -26.13
C TRP A 552 11.17 4.25 -25.45
N PRO A 553 12.18 5.11 -25.71
CA PRO A 553 12.17 6.51 -25.26
C PRO A 553 10.90 7.28 -25.63
N LEU A 554 10.40 7.12 -26.86
CA LEU A 554 9.16 7.74 -27.32
C LEU A 554 7.95 7.22 -26.53
N TYR A 555 7.86 5.91 -26.28
CA TYR A 555 6.81 5.35 -25.43
C TYR A 555 6.85 5.92 -24.01
N ILE A 556 8.03 6.10 -23.41
CA ILE A 556 8.19 6.75 -22.11
C ILE A 556 7.67 8.19 -22.17
N ILE A 557 8.02 8.95 -23.20
CA ILE A 557 7.53 10.32 -23.41
C ILE A 557 6.00 10.33 -23.52
N ALA A 558 5.41 9.42 -24.29
CA ALA A 558 3.96 9.31 -24.45
C ALA A 558 3.24 8.99 -23.13
N ARG A 559 3.82 8.10 -22.32
CA ARG A 559 3.31 7.78 -20.98
C ARG A 559 3.35 9.01 -20.07
N GLU A 560 4.48 9.72 -20.04
CA GLU A 560 4.62 10.93 -19.23
C GLU A 560 3.71 12.06 -19.73
N ALA A 561 3.48 12.15 -21.04
CA ALA A 561 2.50 13.05 -21.64
C ALA A 561 1.08 12.74 -21.11
N GLY A 562 0.68 11.47 -21.10
CA GLY A 562 -0.59 11.02 -20.52
C GLY A 562 -0.74 11.33 -19.03
N ASN A 563 0.33 11.18 -18.25
CA ASN A 563 0.35 11.51 -16.81
C ASN A 563 0.11 13.00 -16.54
N HIS A 564 0.44 13.89 -17.50
CA HIS A 564 0.36 15.34 -17.37
C HIS A 564 -0.71 15.96 -18.28
N GLY A 565 -1.57 15.15 -18.92
CA GLY A 565 -2.66 15.65 -19.75
C GLY A 565 -2.31 16.11 -21.16
N TRP A 566 -1.11 15.80 -21.66
CA TRP A 566 -0.64 16.17 -23.00
C TRP A 566 -1.13 15.18 -24.08
N HIS A 567 -2.45 15.11 -24.25
CA HIS A 567 -3.09 14.05 -25.04
C HIS A 567 -2.80 14.13 -26.55
N LYS A 568 -2.66 15.34 -27.13
CA LYS A 568 -2.26 15.50 -28.55
C LYS A 568 -0.90 14.85 -28.84
N VAL A 569 0.08 15.09 -27.96
CA VAL A 569 1.43 14.52 -28.06
C VAL A 569 1.41 13.01 -27.83
N MET A 570 0.67 12.55 -26.82
CA MET A 570 0.49 11.13 -26.53
C MET A 570 -0.13 10.39 -27.74
N HIS A 571 -1.19 10.94 -28.33
CA HIS A 571 -1.85 10.37 -29.51
C HIS A 571 -0.88 10.20 -30.69
N HIS A 572 -0.17 11.28 -31.07
CA HIS A 572 0.77 11.28 -32.18
C HIS A 572 1.87 10.20 -32.02
N ILE A 573 2.44 10.09 -30.82
CA ILE A 573 3.47 9.10 -30.55
C ILE A 573 2.91 7.67 -30.60
N LEU A 574 1.83 7.40 -29.87
CA LEU A 574 1.31 6.05 -29.71
C LEU A 574 0.69 5.50 -31.00
N GLN A 575 0.02 6.35 -31.80
CA GLN A 575 -0.52 5.95 -33.09
C GLN A 575 0.59 5.49 -34.02
N SER A 576 1.68 6.24 -34.08
CA SER A 576 2.84 5.91 -34.90
C SER A 576 3.54 4.62 -34.43
N LEU A 577 3.77 4.48 -33.12
CA LEU A 577 4.38 3.27 -32.55
C LEU A 577 3.51 2.02 -32.73
N SER A 578 2.18 2.16 -32.80
CA SER A 578 1.29 1.02 -33.03
C SER A 578 1.46 0.37 -34.43
N GLN A 579 2.08 1.08 -35.37
CA GLN A 579 2.33 0.60 -36.73
C GLN A 579 3.66 -0.17 -36.85
N THR A 580 4.57 -0.02 -35.89
CA THR A 580 5.93 -0.57 -35.95
C THR A 580 6.15 -1.81 -35.08
N ILE A 581 5.14 -2.23 -34.31
CA ILE A 581 5.25 -3.32 -33.33
C ILE A 581 4.67 -4.63 -33.88
N ASP A 582 5.42 -5.71 -33.67
CA ASP A 582 5.05 -7.06 -34.12
C ASP A 582 4.06 -7.80 -33.18
N SER A 583 4.06 -7.45 -31.88
CA SER A 583 3.18 -8.07 -30.89
C SER A 583 1.75 -7.55 -30.98
N GLU A 584 0.79 -8.45 -31.24
CA GLU A 584 -0.63 -8.12 -31.34
C GLU A 584 -1.19 -7.52 -30.05
N ALA A 585 -0.85 -8.09 -28.88
CA ALA A 585 -1.26 -7.54 -27.59
C ALA A 585 -0.72 -6.12 -27.37
N SER A 586 0.56 -5.88 -27.68
CA SER A 586 1.17 -4.56 -27.56
C SER A 586 0.56 -3.56 -28.54
N LYS A 587 0.20 -3.98 -29.75
CA LYS A 587 -0.49 -3.15 -30.73
C LYS A 587 -1.87 -2.70 -30.24
N TYR A 588 -2.69 -3.62 -29.71
CA TYR A 588 -3.99 -3.28 -29.14
C TYR A 588 -3.88 -2.36 -27.93
N TRP A 589 -2.87 -2.58 -27.07
CA TRP A 589 -2.56 -1.67 -25.98
C TRP A 589 -2.25 -0.25 -26.48
N LEU A 590 -1.29 -0.10 -27.40
CA LEU A 590 -0.93 1.23 -27.91
C LEU A 590 -2.09 1.91 -28.65
N LEU A 591 -2.82 1.17 -29.48
CA LEU A 591 -3.95 1.72 -30.23
C LEU A 591 -5.08 2.16 -29.31
N SER A 592 -5.39 1.39 -28.25
CA SER A 592 -6.40 1.77 -27.26
C SER A 592 -6.07 3.11 -26.60
N LEU A 593 -4.81 3.28 -26.20
CA LEU A 593 -4.32 4.51 -25.58
C LEU A 593 -4.23 5.68 -26.57
N ALA A 594 -3.82 5.43 -27.81
CA ALA A 594 -3.78 6.45 -28.84
C ALA A 594 -5.18 7.00 -29.14
N VAL A 595 -6.19 6.13 -29.28
CA VAL A 595 -7.58 6.54 -29.51
C VAL A 595 -8.17 7.22 -28.28
N PHE A 596 -7.83 6.75 -27.07
CA PHE A 596 -8.25 7.40 -25.82
C PHE A 596 -7.69 8.83 -25.70
N ALA A 597 -6.40 8.99 -25.97
CA ALA A 597 -5.76 10.30 -25.98
C ALA A 597 -6.37 11.22 -27.05
N ASN A 598 -6.74 10.69 -28.22
CA ASN A 598 -7.47 11.47 -29.21
C ASN A 598 -8.83 11.95 -28.69
N ALA A 599 -9.57 11.09 -27.98
CA ALA A 599 -10.86 11.45 -27.38
C ALA A 599 -10.71 12.61 -26.38
N GLU A 600 -9.73 12.55 -25.47
CA GLU A 600 -9.48 13.63 -24.51
C GLU A 600 -8.95 14.92 -25.18
N ALA A 601 -8.17 14.81 -26.25
CA ALA A 601 -7.69 15.97 -27.01
C ALA A 601 -8.84 16.72 -27.70
N VAL A 602 -9.75 15.98 -28.35
CA VAL A 602 -10.95 16.56 -28.99
C VAL A 602 -11.94 17.09 -27.95
N LEU A 603 -12.05 16.42 -26.79
CA LEU A 603 -12.91 16.84 -25.69
C LEU A 603 -12.53 18.24 -25.18
N ALA A 604 -11.24 18.55 -25.07
CA ALA A 604 -10.77 19.84 -24.60
C ALA A 604 -11.18 21.03 -25.50
N GLU A 605 -11.42 20.79 -26.78
CA GLU A 605 -11.86 21.79 -27.77
C GLU A 605 -13.38 21.85 -27.93
N SER A 606 -14.10 20.88 -27.37
CA SER A 606 -15.53 20.71 -27.57
C SER A 606 -16.37 21.46 -26.52
N LEU A 607 -17.65 21.71 -26.85
CA LEU A 607 -18.65 22.27 -25.93
C LEU A 607 -19.58 21.17 -25.39
N PRO A 608 -20.02 21.25 -24.12
CA PRO A 608 -21.02 20.35 -23.56
C PRO A 608 -22.32 20.42 -24.36
N GLY A 609 -22.88 19.26 -24.72
CA GLY A 609 -24.10 19.13 -25.53
C GLY A 609 -23.85 18.70 -26.98
N SER A 610 -22.59 18.72 -27.45
CA SER A 610 -22.17 18.30 -28.80
C SER A 610 -21.00 17.30 -28.76
N LEU A 611 -21.05 16.30 -27.88
CA LEU A 611 -19.93 15.37 -27.65
C LEU A 611 -20.09 14.01 -28.36
N SER A 612 -20.85 13.92 -29.45
CA SER A 612 -21.10 12.65 -30.17
C SER A 612 -19.81 11.99 -30.70
N VAL A 613 -18.95 12.76 -31.36
CA VAL A 613 -17.65 12.28 -31.90
C VAL A 613 -16.73 11.80 -30.79
N VAL A 614 -16.69 12.52 -29.66
CA VAL A 614 -15.88 12.14 -28.50
C VAL A 614 -16.36 10.81 -27.90
N ASN A 615 -17.68 10.64 -27.75
CA ASN A 615 -18.28 9.40 -27.27
C ASN A 615 -17.95 8.20 -28.17
N GLU A 616 -17.95 8.40 -29.50
CA GLU A 616 -17.54 7.37 -30.47
C GLU A 616 -16.06 6.98 -30.30
N LEU A 617 -15.18 7.97 -30.13
CA LEU A 617 -13.76 7.73 -29.90
C LEU A 617 -13.51 6.94 -28.60
N TYR A 618 -14.17 7.29 -27.50
CA TYR A 618 -14.08 6.51 -26.26
C TYR A 618 -14.56 5.06 -26.44
N LEU A 619 -15.68 4.86 -27.14
CA LEU A 619 -16.19 3.51 -27.44
C LEU A 619 -15.17 2.70 -28.24
N ARG A 620 -14.61 3.29 -29.29
CA ARG A 620 -13.57 2.65 -30.10
C ARG A 620 -12.35 2.28 -29.26
N SER A 621 -11.91 3.17 -28.38
CA SER A 621 -10.79 2.92 -27.47
C SER A 621 -11.06 1.73 -26.54
N LEU A 622 -12.25 1.67 -25.92
CA LEU A 622 -12.65 0.56 -25.04
C LEU A 622 -12.69 -0.78 -25.78
N ILE A 623 -13.16 -0.81 -27.03
CA ILE A 623 -13.16 -2.03 -27.86
C ILE A 623 -11.73 -2.54 -28.08
N GLN A 624 -10.79 -1.65 -28.42
CA GLN A 624 -9.38 -2.02 -28.59
C GLN A 624 -8.76 -2.53 -27.27
N PHE A 625 -9.12 -1.91 -26.15
CA PHE A 625 -8.65 -2.32 -24.83
C PHE A 625 -9.21 -3.69 -24.43
N GLN A 626 -10.48 -3.98 -24.76
CA GLN A 626 -11.08 -5.30 -24.55
C GLN A 626 -10.40 -6.37 -25.39
N ALA A 627 -10.00 -6.06 -26.63
CA ALA A 627 -9.18 -6.95 -27.45
C ALA A 627 -7.83 -7.24 -26.79
N PHE A 628 -7.13 -6.22 -26.27
CA PHE A 628 -5.91 -6.41 -25.49
C PHE A 628 -6.11 -7.32 -24.26
N ARG A 629 -7.22 -7.16 -23.54
CA ARG A 629 -7.58 -8.03 -22.42
C ARG A 629 -7.83 -9.47 -22.85
N SER A 630 -8.41 -9.72 -24.02
CA SER A 630 -8.63 -11.09 -24.50
C SER A 630 -7.30 -11.84 -24.73
N LEU A 631 -6.23 -11.11 -25.06
CA LEU A 631 -4.89 -11.63 -25.30
C LEU A 631 -4.03 -11.71 -24.03
N THR A 632 -4.47 -11.11 -22.92
CA THR A 632 -3.68 -11.02 -21.67
C THR A 632 -4.47 -11.46 -20.43
N SER A 633 -3.81 -12.13 -19.48
CA SER A 633 -4.48 -12.62 -18.27
C SER A 633 -4.63 -11.57 -17.14
N MET A 634 -4.56 -10.27 -17.46
CA MET A 634 -4.49 -9.19 -16.45
C MET A 634 -5.85 -8.58 -16.11
N LYS A 635 -6.08 -8.30 -14.82
CA LYS A 635 -7.16 -7.42 -14.36
C LYS A 635 -6.68 -5.96 -14.52
N LEU A 636 -7.21 -5.24 -15.50
CA LEU A 636 -6.68 -3.92 -15.88
C LEU A 636 -7.57 -2.82 -15.31
N PHE A 637 -7.16 -2.23 -14.19
CA PHE A 637 -7.68 -0.97 -13.63
C PHE A 637 -7.96 0.07 -14.72
N GLY A 638 -7.08 0.15 -15.73
CA GLY A 638 -7.23 1.08 -16.85
C GLY A 638 -8.55 0.96 -17.62
N LEU A 639 -9.10 -0.25 -17.80
CA LEU A 639 -10.39 -0.43 -18.50
C LEU A 639 -11.52 0.28 -17.73
N TRP A 640 -11.57 0.06 -16.42
CA TRP A 640 -12.57 0.67 -15.55
C TRP A 640 -12.41 2.17 -15.49
N PHE A 641 -11.18 2.65 -15.34
CA PHE A 641 -10.89 4.08 -15.32
C PHE A 641 -11.37 4.77 -16.61
N MET A 642 -11.07 4.20 -17.78
CA MET A 642 -11.52 4.70 -19.09
C MET A 642 -13.04 4.65 -19.23
N GLN A 643 -13.68 3.58 -18.74
CA GLN A 643 -15.13 3.42 -18.78
C GLN A 643 -15.83 4.47 -17.92
N LEU A 644 -15.40 4.67 -16.68
CA LEU A 644 -15.98 5.68 -15.77
C LEU A 644 -15.82 7.09 -16.33
N ARG A 645 -14.64 7.40 -16.90
CA ARG A 645 -14.42 8.68 -17.57
C ARG A 645 -15.39 8.90 -18.73
N LYS A 646 -15.55 7.92 -19.62
CA LYS A 646 -16.52 7.98 -20.73
C LYS A 646 -17.93 8.22 -20.20
N GLU A 647 -18.36 7.45 -19.19
CA GLU A 647 -19.71 7.55 -18.65
C GLU A 647 -19.97 8.90 -17.97
N MET A 648 -18.98 9.47 -17.28
CA MET A 648 -19.04 10.83 -16.73
C MET A 648 -19.26 11.86 -17.85
N VAL A 649 -18.42 11.84 -18.88
CA VAL A 649 -18.52 12.78 -20.03
C VAL A 649 -19.85 12.63 -20.76
N SER A 650 -20.32 11.38 -20.98
CA SER A 650 -21.60 11.12 -21.62
C SER A 650 -22.79 11.61 -20.77
N THR A 651 -22.71 11.50 -19.44
CA THR A 651 -23.77 11.96 -18.54
C THR A 651 -23.82 13.49 -18.49
N ILE A 652 -22.67 14.16 -18.52
CA ILE A 652 -22.58 15.62 -18.67
C ILE A 652 -23.20 16.07 -20.00
N ASP A 653 -22.88 15.41 -21.13
CA ASP A 653 -23.44 15.72 -22.45
C ASP A 653 -24.98 15.60 -22.46
N GLN A 654 -25.49 14.50 -21.90
CA GLN A 654 -26.92 14.24 -21.80
C GLN A 654 -27.63 15.24 -20.88
N LEU A 655 -27.01 15.65 -19.76
CA LEU A 655 -27.56 16.68 -18.88
C LEU A 655 -27.80 17.98 -19.66
N HIS A 656 -26.80 18.44 -20.43
CA HIS A 656 -26.93 19.67 -21.22
C HIS A 656 -28.01 19.57 -22.29
N GLN A 657 -28.02 18.48 -23.06
CA GLN A 657 -29.05 18.23 -24.07
C GLN A 657 -30.46 18.23 -23.47
N ARG A 658 -30.62 17.66 -22.26
CA ARG A 658 -31.91 17.59 -21.55
C ARG A 658 -32.32 18.93 -20.94
N MET A 659 -31.39 19.74 -20.44
CA MET A 659 -31.67 21.07 -19.89
C MET A 659 -32.06 22.09 -20.99
N CYS A 660 -31.53 21.94 -22.20
CA CYS A 660 -31.84 22.78 -23.36
C CYS A 660 -33.21 22.50 -24.02
N LEU A 661 -34.00 21.51 -23.55
CA LEU A 661 -35.32 21.20 -24.11
C LEU A 661 -36.33 22.33 -23.84
N SER A 662 -37.25 22.58 -24.80
CA SER A 662 -38.28 23.62 -24.68
C SER A 662 -39.17 23.44 -23.45
N ARG A 663 -39.49 24.57 -22.78
CA ARG A 663 -40.21 24.66 -21.49
C ARG A 663 -41.61 25.26 -21.61
N GLU A 664 -42.09 25.45 -22.83
CA GLU A 664 -43.31 26.20 -23.15
C GLU A 664 -44.55 25.56 -22.52
N THR A 665 -44.65 24.22 -22.53
CA THR A 665 -45.81 23.50 -21.96
C THR A 665 -45.49 22.81 -20.62
N LEU A 666 -46.52 22.64 -19.78
CA LEU A 666 -46.42 21.91 -18.49
C LEU A 666 -46.00 20.45 -18.68
N THR A 667 -46.43 19.80 -19.75
CA THR A 667 -46.06 18.41 -20.08
C THR A 667 -44.59 18.29 -20.47
N GLN A 668 -44.07 19.26 -21.26
CA GLN A 668 -42.65 19.34 -21.59
C GLN A 668 -41.79 19.62 -20.35
N ARG A 669 -42.22 20.52 -19.45
CA ARG A 669 -41.53 20.75 -18.17
C ARG A 669 -41.45 19.48 -17.32
N ARG A 670 -42.54 18.74 -17.15
CA ARG A 670 -42.54 17.47 -16.40
C ARG A 670 -41.61 16.43 -17.02
N LYS A 671 -41.58 16.34 -18.36
CA LYS A 671 -40.69 15.43 -19.09
C LYS A 671 -39.22 15.82 -18.91
N MET A 672 -38.88 17.11 -19.04
CA MET A 672 -37.55 17.65 -18.78
C MET A 672 -37.11 17.36 -17.35
N THR A 673 -37.93 17.67 -16.35
CA THR A 673 -37.63 17.40 -14.93
C THR A 673 -37.34 15.92 -14.69
N LYS A 674 -38.16 15.01 -15.24
CA LYS A 674 -37.89 13.56 -15.13
C LYS A 674 -36.57 13.17 -15.78
N MET A 675 -36.29 13.68 -16.98
CA MET A 675 -35.04 13.39 -17.69
C MET A 675 -33.79 13.94 -16.97
N VAL A 676 -33.89 15.11 -16.35
CA VAL A 676 -32.80 15.72 -15.58
C VAL A 676 -32.58 14.99 -14.25
N LEU A 677 -33.64 14.57 -13.55
CA LEU A 677 -33.53 13.73 -12.36
C LEU A 677 -32.90 12.38 -12.67
N ASN A 678 -33.25 11.76 -13.80
CA ASN A 678 -32.55 10.55 -14.25
C ASN A 678 -31.04 10.78 -14.51
N CYS A 679 -30.58 12.02 -14.74
CA CYS A 679 -29.14 12.31 -14.79
C CYS A 679 -28.54 12.39 -13.38
N ALA A 680 -29.26 12.93 -12.39
CA ALA A 680 -28.81 12.95 -11.00
C ALA A 680 -28.61 11.52 -10.47
N ASP A 681 -29.56 10.61 -10.73
CA ASP A 681 -29.44 9.19 -10.38
C ASP A 681 -28.17 8.56 -10.99
N ARG A 682 -27.86 8.89 -12.24
CA ARG A 682 -26.65 8.40 -12.93
C ARG A 682 -25.36 8.99 -12.36
N PHE A 683 -25.38 10.24 -11.90
CA PHE A 683 -24.22 10.83 -11.22
C PHE A 683 -24.00 10.20 -9.85
N ARG A 684 -25.07 9.90 -9.11
CA ARG A 684 -25.00 9.14 -7.86
C ARG A 684 -24.39 7.75 -8.07
N GLU A 685 -24.85 7.05 -9.12
CA GLU A 685 -24.27 5.77 -9.53
C GLU A 685 -22.78 5.93 -9.87
N LEU A 686 -22.39 6.94 -10.64
CA LEU A 686 -20.98 7.19 -10.97
C LEU A 686 -20.12 7.44 -9.73
N ALA A 687 -20.59 8.25 -8.78
CA ALA A 687 -19.87 8.52 -7.53
C ALA A 687 -19.60 7.22 -6.76
N PHE A 688 -20.60 6.35 -6.68
CA PHE A 688 -20.48 5.05 -6.06
C PHE A 688 -19.50 4.13 -6.79
N ARG A 689 -19.48 4.15 -8.13
CA ARG A 689 -18.57 3.33 -8.93
C ARG A 689 -17.10 3.80 -8.86
N TYR A 690 -16.86 5.10 -8.68
CA TYR A 690 -15.52 5.62 -8.40
C TYR A 690 -15.00 5.14 -7.04
N ASP A 691 -15.84 5.23 -6.00
CA ASP A 691 -15.54 4.74 -4.65
C ASP A 691 -15.26 3.22 -4.65
N PHE A 692 -16.07 2.47 -5.39
CA PHE A 692 -15.89 1.05 -5.59
C PHE A 692 -14.54 0.71 -6.25
N LEU A 693 -14.13 1.47 -7.27
CA LEU A 693 -12.86 1.25 -7.95
C LEU A 693 -11.68 1.40 -6.98
N THR A 694 -11.74 2.39 -6.08
CA THR A 694 -10.76 2.60 -5.01
C THR A 694 -10.67 1.39 -4.07
N ARG A 695 -11.81 0.78 -3.70
CA ARG A 695 -11.87 -0.39 -2.79
C ARG A 695 -11.56 -1.72 -3.46
N SER A 696 -11.67 -1.80 -4.79
CA SER A 696 -11.51 -3.04 -5.55
C SER A 696 -10.07 -3.36 -5.91
N PHE A 697 -9.18 -2.35 -5.91
CA PHE A 697 -7.78 -2.50 -6.26
C PHE A 697 -6.89 -2.24 -5.07
N PHE A 698 -6.15 -3.27 -4.67
CA PHE A 698 -5.18 -3.18 -3.61
C PHE A 698 -3.87 -2.54 -4.11
N GLY A 699 -3.25 -1.71 -3.27
CA GLY A 699 -1.97 -1.05 -3.57
C GLY A 699 -2.06 0.20 -4.45
N LEU A 700 -3.23 0.85 -4.52
CA LEU A 700 -3.36 2.16 -5.17
C LEU A 700 -2.50 3.21 -4.44
N ASP A 701 -1.75 4.00 -5.20
CA ASP A 701 -0.97 5.12 -4.68
C ASP A 701 -1.87 6.31 -4.30
N LYS A 702 -1.39 7.15 -3.38
CA LYS A 702 -2.16 8.30 -2.85
C LYS A 702 -2.62 9.26 -3.95
N GLU A 703 -1.81 9.47 -4.99
CA GLU A 703 -2.17 10.31 -6.14
C GLU A 703 -3.37 9.73 -6.90
N THR A 704 -3.40 8.40 -7.12
CA THR A 704 -4.53 7.73 -7.79
C THR A 704 -5.80 7.77 -6.94
N VAL A 705 -5.70 7.51 -5.64
CA VAL A 705 -6.85 7.58 -4.72
C VAL A 705 -7.45 9.00 -4.72
N GLY A 706 -6.61 10.03 -4.54
CA GLY A 706 -7.06 11.41 -4.58
C GLY A 706 -7.70 11.81 -5.91
N CYS A 707 -7.21 11.28 -7.04
CA CYS A 707 -7.82 11.48 -8.36
C CYS A 707 -9.24 10.88 -8.45
N LEU A 708 -9.42 9.63 -8.01
CA LEU A 708 -10.72 8.96 -8.00
C LEU A 708 -11.70 9.65 -7.04
N ASP A 709 -11.24 10.05 -5.86
CA ASP A 709 -12.04 10.78 -4.88
C ASP A 709 -12.48 12.14 -5.41
N THR A 710 -11.63 12.84 -6.16
CA THR A 710 -12.02 14.11 -6.79
C THR A 710 -13.12 13.90 -7.83
N PHE A 711 -13.04 12.86 -8.67
CA PHE A 711 -14.11 12.56 -9.63
C PHE A 711 -15.41 12.09 -8.96
N LYS A 712 -15.33 11.34 -7.87
CA LYS A 712 -16.47 11.01 -7.01
C LYS A 712 -17.14 12.30 -6.49
N THR A 713 -16.35 13.23 -5.96
CA THR A 713 -16.81 14.53 -5.49
C THR A 713 -17.49 15.34 -6.60
N CYS A 714 -16.92 15.37 -7.81
CA CYS A 714 -17.57 16.03 -8.96
C CYS A 714 -18.96 15.44 -9.24
N ALA A 715 -19.10 14.11 -9.23
CA ALA A 715 -20.36 13.44 -9.52
C ALA A 715 -21.42 13.75 -8.43
N LEU A 716 -21.05 13.72 -7.14
CA LEU A 716 -21.95 14.10 -6.05
C LEU A 716 -22.35 15.60 -6.10
N LEU A 717 -21.45 16.48 -6.54
CA LEU A 717 -21.78 17.89 -6.75
C LEU A 717 -22.81 18.08 -7.88
N TYR A 718 -22.72 17.30 -8.97
CA TYR A 718 -23.75 17.35 -10.02
C TYR A 718 -25.12 16.88 -9.54
N GLU A 719 -25.17 15.79 -8.76
CA GLU A 719 -26.39 15.33 -8.10
C GLU A 719 -26.99 16.46 -7.22
N LEU A 720 -26.19 16.99 -6.29
CA LEU A 720 -26.62 18.08 -5.40
C LEU A 720 -27.08 19.32 -6.18
N ALA A 721 -26.34 19.70 -7.22
CA ALA A 721 -26.67 20.85 -8.07
C ALA A 721 -28.01 20.63 -8.81
N ILE A 722 -28.26 19.44 -9.35
CA ILE A 722 -29.52 19.13 -10.05
C ILE A 722 -30.71 19.18 -9.07
N HIS A 723 -30.57 18.54 -7.92
CA HIS A 723 -31.63 18.52 -6.89
C HIS A 723 -31.93 19.93 -6.37
N THR A 724 -30.89 20.72 -6.06
CA THR A 724 -31.03 22.11 -5.62
C THR A 724 -31.59 23.01 -6.72
N ALA A 725 -31.15 22.85 -7.98
CA ALA A 725 -31.67 23.61 -9.10
C ALA A 725 -33.17 23.39 -9.32
N LEU A 726 -33.68 22.19 -9.01
CA LEU A 726 -35.09 21.83 -9.07
C LEU A 726 -35.87 22.10 -7.75
N ASN A 727 -35.27 22.80 -6.78
CA ASN A 727 -35.83 23.08 -5.45
C ASN A 727 -36.22 21.81 -4.66
N ARG A 728 -35.52 20.69 -4.89
CA ARG A 728 -35.64 19.46 -4.13
C ARG A 728 -34.44 19.35 -3.20
N ARG A 729 -34.50 19.98 -2.03
CA ARG A 729 -33.40 19.89 -1.07
C ARG A 729 -33.40 18.51 -0.41
N GLU A 730 -32.41 17.71 -0.77
CA GLU A 730 -32.05 16.49 -0.06
C GLU A 730 -30.89 16.78 0.90
N GLY A 731 -30.60 15.88 1.84
CA GLY A 731 -29.46 16.03 2.74
C GLY A 731 -28.13 16.09 1.96
N ILE A 732 -27.17 16.86 2.46
CA ILE A 732 -25.83 16.92 1.86
C ILE A 732 -25.09 15.62 2.18
N ASP A 733 -24.53 14.96 1.16
CA ASP A 733 -23.70 13.77 1.36
C ASP A 733 -22.48 14.13 2.24
N PRO A 734 -22.16 13.33 3.27
CA PRO A 734 -21.03 13.61 4.16
C PRO A 734 -19.69 13.82 3.44
N SER A 735 -19.52 13.21 2.27
CA SER A 735 -18.31 13.33 1.43
C SER A 735 -18.08 14.75 0.92
N LEU A 736 -19.11 15.59 0.87
CA LEU A 736 -19.04 16.98 0.40
C LEU A 736 -18.77 17.99 1.51
N ILE A 737 -18.90 17.61 2.79
CA ILE A 737 -18.69 18.50 3.95
C ILE A 737 -17.30 19.16 3.95
N PRO A 738 -16.19 18.46 3.60
CA PRO A 738 -14.86 19.08 3.57
C PRO A 738 -14.73 20.27 2.61
N LEU A 739 -15.61 20.40 1.61
CA LEU A 739 -15.60 21.52 0.66
C LEU A 739 -16.20 22.81 1.25
N ILE A 740 -16.87 22.74 2.40
CA ILE A 740 -17.56 23.89 3.01
C ILE A 740 -16.60 24.74 3.86
N GLY A 741 -15.48 24.16 4.32
CA GLY A 741 -14.50 24.85 5.15
C GLY A 741 -13.68 25.90 4.39
N ASN A 742 -13.36 27.01 5.04
CA ASN A 742 -12.54 28.11 4.51
C ASN A 742 -11.01 27.82 4.58
N ASP A 743 -10.61 26.56 4.78
CA ASP A 743 -9.19 26.23 4.89
C ASP A 743 -8.52 26.48 3.54
N HIS A 744 -7.76 27.58 3.49
CA HIS A 744 -6.83 27.93 2.43
C HIS A 744 -5.63 26.97 2.47
N ASP A 745 -5.86 25.69 2.16
CA ASP A 745 -4.76 24.81 1.85
C ASP A 745 -4.18 25.25 0.50
N GLU A 746 -3.01 25.92 0.54
CA GLU A 746 -2.26 26.46 -0.62
C GLU A 746 -1.83 25.38 -1.65
N GLN A 747 -2.30 24.14 -1.53
CA GLN A 747 -1.95 23.00 -2.38
C GLN A 747 -3.16 22.27 -2.98
N ASP A 748 -4.34 22.87 -2.99
CA ASP A 748 -5.49 22.26 -3.67
C ASP A 748 -5.23 22.05 -5.17
N VAL A 749 -5.45 20.82 -5.64
CA VAL A 749 -5.42 20.48 -7.06
C VAL A 749 -6.49 21.31 -7.78
N ALA A 750 -6.19 21.85 -8.98
CA ALA A 750 -7.08 22.76 -9.71
C ALA A 750 -8.54 22.26 -9.92
N LEU A 751 -8.76 20.94 -9.94
CA LEU A 751 -10.12 20.38 -10.02
C LEU A 751 -10.86 20.54 -8.69
N LEU A 752 -10.18 20.33 -7.57
CA LEU A 752 -10.76 20.44 -6.23
C LEU A 752 -11.12 21.89 -5.90
N SER A 753 -10.30 22.86 -6.30
CA SER A 753 -10.64 24.28 -6.16
C SER A 753 -11.86 24.67 -7.00
N THR A 754 -11.97 24.12 -8.22
CA THR A 754 -13.18 24.29 -9.06
C THR A 754 -14.42 23.70 -8.37
N CYS A 755 -14.28 22.54 -7.70
CA CYS A 755 -15.35 21.92 -6.92
C CYS A 755 -15.74 22.76 -5.69
N LYS A 756 -14.77 23.29 -4.93
CA LYS A 756 -14.99 24.20 -3.79
C LYS A 756 -15.76 25.45 -4.23
N ASN A 757 -15.29 26.12 -5.28
CA ASN A 757 -15.94 27.32 -5.82
C ASN A 757 -17.40 27.05 -6.22
N PHE A 758 -17.66 25.94 -6.92
CA PHE A 758 -19.02 25.58 -7.32
C PHE A 758 -19.92 25.19 -6.14
N MET A 759 -19.37 24.54 -5.11
CA MET A 759 -20.10 24.25 -3.86
C MET A 759 -20.59 25.55 -3.21
N HIS A 760 -19.73 26.58 -3.11
CA HIS A 760 -20.15 27.89 -2.62
C HIS A 760 -21.24 28.51 -3.50
N THR A 761 -21.13 28.42 -4.83
CA THR A 761 -22.20 28.89 -5.75
C THR A 761 -23.54 28.18 -5.50
N ILE A 762 -23.54 26.86 -5.30
CA ILE A 762 -24.77 26.10 -4.99
C ILE A 762 -25.37 26.57 -3.65
N MET A 763 -24.53 26.84 -2.65
CA MET A 763 -24.98 27.31 -1.33
C MET A 763 -25.59 28.72 -1.37
N GLU A 764 -25.20 29.56 -2.33
CA GLU A 764 -25.76 30.90 -2.55
C GLU A 764 -27.11 30.89 -3.27
N TRP A 765 -27.50 29.77 -3.91
CA TRP A 765 -28.78 29.67 -4.60
C TRP A 765 -29.97 29.77 -3.63
N SER A 766 -30.69 30.90 -3.70
CA SER A 766 -32.00 31.06 -3.05
C SER A 766 -33.14 30.53 -3.91
N ASP A 767 -34.26 30.13 -3.28
CA ASP A 767 -35.46 29.61 -3.96
C ASP A 767 -36.12 30.61 -4.94
N THR A 768 -35.73 31.89 -4.88
CA THR A 768 -36.22 32.97 -5.75
C THR A 768 -35.45 33.10 -7.07
N HIS A 769 -34.30 32.42 -7.23
CA HIS A 769 -33.54 32.45 -8.48
C HIS A 769 -34.26 31.68 -9.58
N GLU A 770 -34.26 32.24 -10.80
CA GLU A 770 -34.76 31.53 -11.98
C GLU A 770 -33.89 30.30 -12.30
N PHE A 771 -34.53 29.24 -12.80
CA PHE A 771 -33.82 28.03 -13.24
C PHE A 771 -32.77 28.31 -14.34
N SER A 772 -33.00 29.33 -15.17
CA SER A 772 -32.08 29.80 -16.22
C SER A 772 -30.72 30.24 -15.66
N TYR A 773 -30.71 30.89 -14.49
CA TYR A 773 -29.50 31.32 -13.80
C TYR A 773 -28.69 30.12 -13.31
N ARG A 774 -29.35 29.18 -12.61
CA ARG A 774 -28.72 27.97 -12.09
C ARG A 774 -28.23 27.03 -13.21
N GLU A 775 -28.96 26.98 -14.33
CA GLU A 775 -28.52 26.25 -15.53
C GLU A 775 -27.22 26.81 -16.09
N LYS A 776 -27.06 28.14 -16.10
CA LYS A 776 -25.83 28.79 -16.57
C LYS A 776 -24.66 28.40 -15.68
N ASP A 777 -24.83 28.41 -14.37
CA ASP A 777 -23.79 28.01 -13.40
C ASP A 777 -23.38 26.54 -13.59
N ILE A 778 -24.37 25.63 -13.74
CA ILE A 778 -24.11 24.20 -14.03
C ILE A 778 -23.34 24.03 -15.36
N ARG A 779 -23.69 24.84 -16.37
CA ARG A 779 -23.01 24.81 -17.67
C ARG A 779 -21.58 25.33 -17.60
N GLU A 780 -21.34 26.39 -16.83
CA GLU A 780 -20.02 26.93 -16.58
C GLU A 780 -19.14 25.93 -15.84
N PHE A 781 -19.66 25.32 -14.77
CA PHE A 781 -18.99 24.23 -14.06
C PHE A 781 -18.63 23.07 -15.00
N SER A 782 -19.54 22.69 -15.89
CA SER A 782 -19.32 21.60 -16.85
C SER A 782 -18.29 21.92 -17.91
N ASN A 783 -18.25 23.17 -18.39
CA ASN A 783 -17.18 23.64 -19.26
C ASN A 783 -15.82 23.55 -18.57
N ASN A 784 -15.75 23.92 -17.29
CA ASN A 784 -14.50 23.87 -16.52
C ASN A 784 -14.02 22.43 -16.31
N ILE A 785 -14.91 21.49 -15.98
CA ILE A 785 -14.57 20.06 -15.82
C ILE A 785 -14.12 19.42 -17.14
N ILE A 786 -14.81 19.71 -18.25
CA ILE A 786 -14.50 19.13 -19.57
C ILE A 786 -13.15 19.62 -20.09
N ARG A 787 -12.85 20.91 -19.90
CA ARG A 787 -11.59 21.52 -20.36
C ARG A 787 -10.39 21.16 -19.51
N GLN A 788 -10.61 20.64 -18.31
CA GLN A 788 -9.53 20.19 -17.46
C GLN A 788 -8.91 18.90 -18.00
N PRO A 789 -7.60 18.85 -18.25
CA PRO A 789 -6.97 17.68 -18.83
C PRO A 789 -6.98 16.50 -17.85
N LEU A 790 -7.28 15.31 -18.36
CA LEU A 790 -7.28 14.08 -17.60
C LEU A 790 -5.85 13.62 -17.35
N HIS A 791 -5.45 13.57 -16.08
CA HIS A 791 -4.16 13.03 -15.69
C HIS A 791 -4.29 11.52 -15.51
N LEU A 792 -3.60 10.74 -16.36
CA LEU A 792 -3.58 9.29 -16.20
C LEU A 792 -2.76 8.91 -14.96
N PRO A 793 -3.35 8.20 -13.97
CA PRO A 793 -2.61 7.86 -12.76
C PRO A 793 -1.46 6.88 -13.04
N ARG A 794 -0.40 6.89 -12.25
CA ARG A 794 0.74 5.97 -12.49
C ARG A 794 0.32 4.51 -12.45
N TYR A 795 -0.58 4.17 -11.53
CA TYR A 795 -1.14 2.83 -11.40
C TYR A 795 -1.78 2.32 -12.70
N PHE A 796 -2.29 3.21 -13.55
CA PHE A 796 -2.85 2.88 -14.87
C PHE A 796 -1.86 2.10 -15.75
N PHE A 797 -0.56 2.40 -15.65
CA PHE A 797 0.50 1.79 -16.46
C PHE A 797 1.23 0.65 -15.76
N HIS A 798 0.91 0.38 -14.49
CA HIS A 798 1.59 -0.64 -13.68
C HIS A 798 0.77 -1.94 -13.61
N ALA A 799 1.42 -3.03 -14.02
CA ALA A 799 0.92 -4.38 -13.91
C ALA A 799 1.15 -4.94 -12.48
N GLN A 800 0.54 -4.35 -11.45
CA GLN A 800 0.62 -4.92 -10.10
C GLN A 800 -0.48 -5.96 -9.89
N ARG A 801 -0.11 -7.09 -9.29
CA ARG A 801 -1.02 -8.19 -8.98
C ARG A 801 -1.88 -7.78 -7.79
N ASN A 802 -3.18 -7.65 -8.02
CA ASN A 802 -4.16 -7.32 -6.99
C ASN A 802 -4.32 -8.50 -6.00
N LEU A 803 -4.90 -8.22 -4.83
CA LEU A 803 -5.41 -9.26 -3.93
C LEU A 803 -6.30 -10.22 -4.76
N THR A 804 -6.22 -11.52 -4.49
CA THR A 804 -7.14 -12.50 -5.09
C THR A 804 -7.71 -13.41 -4.02
N VAL A 805 -9.02 -13.65 -4.06
CA VAL A 805 -9.69 -14.63 -3.20
C VAL A 805 -10.07 -15.83 -4.04
N GLN A 806 -9.56 -17.00 -3.67
CA GLN A 806 -9.99 -18.28 -4.20
C GLN A 806 -11.06 -18.82 -3.27
N LEU A 807 -12.32 -18.78 -3.69
CA LEU A 807 -13.45 -19.35 -2.95
C LEU A 807 -13.77 -20.75 -3.48
N THR A 808 -14.24 -21.63 -2.60
CA THR A 808 -14.83 -22.92 -2.91
C THR A 808 -16.13 -23.05 -2.13
N THR A 809 -17.16 -23.63 -2.75
CA THR A 809 -18.49 -23.77 -2.18
C THR A 809 -18.94 -25.23 -2.19
N GLU A 810 -19.60 -25.65 -1.12
CA GLU A 810 -20.31 -26.94 -1.04
C GLU A 810 -21.75 -26.69 -0.59
N PRO A 811 -22.78 -27.01 -1.40
CA PRO A 811 -22.73 -27.61 -2.75
C PRO A 811 -22.04 -26.71 -3.79
N ARG A 812 -21.47 -27.33 -4.83
CA ARG A 812 -20.68 -26.61 -5.84
C ARG A 812 -21.56 -25.70 -6.68
N LEU A 813 -21.22 -24.42 -6.70
CA LEU A 813 -21.84 -23.43 -7.57
C LEU A 813 -21.08 -23.33 -8.89
N SER A 814 -21.73 -23.72 -10.00
CA SER A 814 -21.23 -23.57 -11.37
C SER A 814 -22.41 -23.30 -12.32
N ASP A 815 -22.16 -22.72 -13.49
CA ASP A 815 -23.22 -22.58 -14.53
C ASP A 815 -23.31 -23.80 -15.42
N GLN A 816 -22.25 -24.62 -15.44
CA GLN A 816 -22.23 -25.86 -16.20
C GLN A 816 -22.79 -27.03 -15.38
N SER A 817 -23.02 -26.85 -14.08
CA SER A 817 -23.67 -27.85 -13.22
C SER A 817 -25.18 -27.72 -13.29
N ASP A 818 -25.88 -28.84 -13.14
CA ASP A 818 -27.34 -28.89 -12.99
C ASP A 818 -27.81 -28.01 -11.82
N SER A 819 -29.04 -27.48 -11.92
CA SER A 819 -29.62 -26.63 -10.87
C SER A 819 -29.70 -27.36 -9.54
N ILE A 820 -29.35 -26.68 -8.44
CA ILE A 820 -29.56 -27.21 -7.09
C ILE A 820 -31.06 -27.23 -6.83
N THR A 821 -31.66 -28.42 -6.77
CA THR A 821 -33.10 -28.62 -6.51
C THR A 821 -33.37 -28.68 -5.01
N LEU A 822 -34.16 -27.74 -4.50
CA LEU A 822 -34.62 -27.69 -3.11
C LEU A 822 -36.10 -28.11 -3.03
N LYS A 823 -36.49 -28.86 -1.99
CA LYS A 823 -37.91 -29.13 -1.74
C LYS A 823 -38.58 -27.90 -1.10
N GLY A 824 -39.91 -27.82 -1.16
CA GLY A 824 -40.65 -26.69 -0.61
C GLY A 824 -40.33 -26.47 0.87
N ASN A 825 -40.01 -25.21 1.22
CA ASN A 825 -39.55 -24.76 2.55
C ASN A 825 -38.23 -25.38 3.06
N GLU A 826 -37.39 -25.96 2.20
CA GLU A 826 -36.01 -26.34 2.59
C GLU A 826 -35.06 -25.15 2.45
N ASP A 827 -34.26 -24.91 3.50
CA ASP A 827 -33.17 -23.94 3.48
C ASP A 827 -31.92 -24.52 2.81
N LEU A 828 -31.17 -23.69 2.09
CA LEU A 828 -29.91 -24.10 1.48
C LEU A 828 -28.76 -23.91 2.47
N VAL A 829 -28.15 -25.01 2.91
CA VAL A 829 -26.89 -24.99 3.67
C VAL A 829 -25.71 -24.93 2.70
N ILE A 830 -24.88 -23.90 2.83
CA ILE A 830 -23.69 -23.71 2.00
C ILE A 830 -22.45 -23.57 2.89
N ASN A 831 -21.45 -24.41 2.64
CA ASN A 831 -20.12 -24.24 3.20
C ASN A 831 -19.29 -23.39 2.24
N PHE A 832 -18.73 -22.30 2.75
CA PHE A 832 -17.79 -21.42 2.07
C PHE A 832 -16.40 -21.66 2.63
N GLU A 833 -15.47 -22.06 1.77
CA GLU A 833 -14.05 -22.12 2.13
C GLU A 833 -13.26 -21.24 1.17
N GLY A 834 -12.47 -20.31 1.70
CA GLY A 834 -11.75 -19.37 0.87
C GLY A 834 -10.32 -19.11 1.31
N PHE A 835 -9.47 -18.81 0.33
CA PHE A 835 -8.07 -18.47 0.53
C PHE A 835 -7.76 -17.09 -0.05
N VAL A 836 -7.14 -16.24 0.75
CA VAL A 836 -6.75 -14.87 0.41
C VAL A 836 -5.28 -14.85 -0.02
N GLN A 837 -5.05 -14.79 -1.32
CA GLN A 837 -3.72 -14.72 -1.89
C GLN A 837 -3.32 -13.26 -2.13
N ASN A 838 -2.33 -12.80 -1.36
CA ASN A 838 -1.62 -11.55 -1.63
C ASN A 838 -0.34 -11.87 -2.39
N GLU A 839 -0.24 -11.44 -3.65
CA GLU A 839 0.96 -11.64 -4.48
C GLU A 839 2.00 -10.51 -4.30
N ILE A 840 1.70 -9.47 -3.51
CA ILE A 840 2.62 -8.37 -3.21
C ILE A 840 3.50 -8.76 -2.03
N GLN A 841 4.75 -9.15 -2.33
CA GLN A 841 5.79 -9.42 -1.34
C GLN A 841 6.66 -8.17 -1.09
N GLU A 842 6.07 -7.03 -0.70
CA GLU A 842 6.86 -5.95 -0.09
C GLU A 842 6.95 -6.18 1.42
N LYS A 843 8.18 -6.14 1.95
CA LYS A 843 8.50 -6.51 3.34
C LYS A 843 7.93 -5.56 4.39
N ASP A 844 7.52 -4.36 4.00
CA ASP A 844 7.25 -3.25 4.93
C ASP A 844 5.75 -2.95 5.13
N THR A 845 4.84 -3.58 4.38
CA THR A 845 3.37 -3.42 4.53
C THR A 845 2.67 -4.77 4.40
N MET A 846 2.97 -5.70 5.31
CA MET A 846 2.16 -6.92 5.44
C MET A 846 0.81 -6.54 6.05
N HIS A 847 -0.16 -6.17 5.21
CA HIS A 847 -1.54 -5.96 5.66
C HIS A 847 -2.07 -7.27 6.25
N ILE A 848 -2.54 -7.19 7.50
CA ILE A 848 -3.14 -8.31 8.21
C ILE A 848 -4.64 -8.26 7.92
N PHE A 849 -5.13 -9.21 7.14
CA PHE A 849 -6.55 -9.40 6.92
C PHE A 849 -7.16 -10.10 8.14
N THR A 850 -8.24 -9.54 8.66
CA THR A 850 -8.86 -9.99 9.91
C THR A 850 -10.14 -10.78 9.64
N LYS A 851 -10.94 -10.36 8.67
CA LYS A 851 -12.26 -10.95 8.39
C LYS A 851 -12.56 -11.04 6.89
N ALA A 852 -13.38 -12.00 6.53
CA ALA A 852 -14.02 -12.13 5.24
C ALA A 852 -15.54 -11.96 5.43
N SER A 853 -16.12 -11.03 4.69
CA SER A 853 -17.56 -10.82 4.60
C SER A 853 -18.06 -11.40 3.28
N ILE A 854 -18.94 -12.38 3.35
CA ILE A 854 -19.44 -13.16 2.22
C ILE A 854 -20.90 -12.74 2.00
N VAL A 855 -21.16 -12.01 0.92
CA VAL A 855 -22.51 -11.52 0.58
C VAL A 855 -23.13 -12.46 -0.44
N CYS A 856 -24.28 -13.03 -0.10
CA CYS A 856 -25.04 -13.94 -0.94
C CYS A 856 -26.37 -13.30 -1.35
N SER A 857 -26.71 -13.32 -2.63
CA SER A 857 -28.02 -12.86 -3.11
C SER A 857 -28.66 -13.87 -4.06
N VAL A 858 -30.00 -13.88 -4.07
CA VAL A 858 -30.77 -14.67 -5.04
C VAL A 858 -31.48 -13.72 -6.01
N THR A 859 -31.15 -13.84 -7.28
CA THR A 859 -31.63 -12.98 -8.36
C THR A 859 -32.33 -13.79 -9.44
N GLN A 860 -33.21 -13.16 -10.22
CA GLN A 860 -33.87 -13.83 -11.35
C GLN A 860 -32.90 -14.14 -12.50
N GLU A 861 -31.88 -13.31 -12.70
CA GLU A 861 -30.85 -13.45 -13.73
C GLU A 861 -29.46 -13.60 -13.10
N ASN A 862 -28.48 -14.13 -13.85
CA ASN A 862 -27.12 -14.30 -13.34
C ASN A 862 -26.43 -12.95 -13.20
N ALA A 863 -26.05 -12.56 -11.97
CA ALA A 863 -25.40 -11.27 -11.68
C ALA A 863 -23.89 -11.30 -12.01
N ARG A 864 -23.55 -11.79 -13.20
CA ARG A 864 -22.18 -12.20 -13.55
C ARG A 864 -21.27 -11.12 -14.07
N HIS A 865 -21.86 -9.99 -14.39
CA HIS A 865 -21.12 -8.98 -15.10
C HIS A 865 -20.55 -8.02 -14.08
N PHE A 866 -19.35 -8.36 -13.59
CA PHE A 866 -18.46 -7.33 -13.05
C PHE A 866 -18.35 -6.16 -14.03
N GLN A 867 -18.54 -6.38 -15.33
CA GLN A 867 -18.42 -5.37 -16.40
C GLN A 867 -19.70 -4.57 -16.68
N ASP A 868 -20.87 -5.04 -16.23
CA ASP A 868 -22.16 -4.39 -16.47
C ASP A 868 -22.73 -3.98 -15.12
N GLN A 869 -22.62 -2.68 -14.79
CA GLN A 869 -23.39 -1.81 -13.85
C GLN A 869 -23.90 -2.36 -12.51
N LEU A 870 -24.36 -3.59 -12.46
CA LEU A 870 -25.15 -4.27 -11.44
C LEU A 870 -24.34 -4.88 -10.28
N GLY A 871 -23.10 -5.27 -10.53
CA GLY A 871 -22.26 -5.92 -9.52
C GLY A 871 -21.82 -5.00 -8.38
N ILE A 872 -22.07 -3.70 -8.49
CA ILE A 872 -21.49 -2.67 -7.62
C ILE A 872 -22.44 -2.43 -6.43
N ASP A 873 -23.75 -2.32 -6.66
CA ASP A 873 -24.76 -2.07 -5.61
C ASP A 873 -24.76 -3.18 -4.56
N MET A 874 -24.57 -4.43 -4.99
CA MET A 874 -24.54 -5.60 -4.10
C MET A 874 -23.36 -5.64 -3.10
N ILE A 875 -22.30 -4.86 -3.33
CA ILE A 875 -21.03 -5.02 -2.59
C ILE A 875 -20.99 -4.16 -1.33
N LEU A 876 -21.80 -3.10 -1.26
CA LEU A 876 -21.67 -2.04 -0.25
C LEU A 876 -22.98 -1.50 0.33
N SER A 877 -24.16 -1.79 -0.23
CA SER A 877 -25.42 -1.34 0.38
C SER A 877 -25.73 -2.13 1.65
N ASP A 878 -26.15 -1.42 2.70
CA ASP A 878 -26.84 -2.08 3.81
C ASP A 878 -28.09 -2.80 3.25
N PRO A 879 -28.48 -3.97 3.81
CA PRO A 879 -29.59 -4.79 3.30
C PRO A 879 -30.93 -4.07 3.01
N PRO A 880 -31.31 -2.94 3.66
CA PRO A 880 -32.54 -2.22 3.29
C PRO A 880 -32.43 -1.34 2.04
N GLU A 881 -31.27 -0.77 1.70
CA GLU A 881 -31.13 0.22 0.60
C GLU A 881 -31.07 -0.43 -0.79
N ALA A 882 -30.66 -1.70 -0.87
CA ALA A 882 -30.61 -2.45 -2.14
C ALA A 882 -32.00 -2.69 -2.77
N SER A 883 -33.09 -2.51 -2.01
CA SER A 883 -34.47 -2.75 -2.46
C SER A 883 -35.14 -1.54 -3.13
N THR A 884 -34.56 -0.34 -3.01
CA THR A 884 -35.25 0.92 -3.34
C THR A 884 -34.91 1.52 -4.70
N HIS A 885 -33.90 1.02 -5.42
CA HIS A 885 -33.51 1.56 -6.74
C HIS A 885 -33.86 0.58 -7.89
N PRO A 886 -34.95 0.82 -8.64
CA PRO A 886 -35.41 -0.06 -9.72
C PRO A 886 -34.65 0.12 -11.05
N SER A 887 -33.41 0.62 -11.06
CA SER A 887 -32.80 1.15 -12.30
C SER A 887 -31.90 0.21 -13.10
N ASN A 888 -31.63 -1.04 -12.68
CA ASN A 888 -30.65 -1.88 -13.37
C ASN A 888 -31.11 -3.34 -13.56
N GLY A 889 -32.07 -3.62 -14.46
CA GLY A 889 -32.23 -4.91 -15.19
C GLY A 889 -32.43 -6.25 -14.45
N VAL A 890 -31.97 -6.45 -13.21
CA VAL A 890 -31.99 -7.71 -12.47
C VAL A 890 -32.91 -7.57 -11.26
N THR A 891 -33.88 -8.47 -11.17
CA THR A 891 -34.85 -8.50 -10.07
C THR A 891 -34.32 -9.33 -8.92
N PHE A 892 -34.13 -8.72 -7.75
CA PHE A 892 -33.82 -9.44 -6.51
C PHE A 892 -35.05 -10.22 -6.04
N LEU A 893 -34.87 -11.52 -5.80
CA LEU A 893 -35.92 -12.37 -5.24
C LEU A 893 -35.95 -12.31 -3.70
N GLN A 894 -34.84 -11.88 -3.09
CA GLN A 894 -34.72 -11.64 -1.64
C GLN A 894 -33.59 -10.64 -1.33
N PRO A 895 -33.59 -9.99 -0.15
CA PRO A 895 -32.48 -9.14 0.27
C PRO A 895 -31.18 -9.95 0.40
N PRO A 896 -30.01 -9.32 0.16
CA PRO A 896 -28.72 -9.98 0.30
C PRO A 896 -28.49 -10.44 1.75
N THR A 897 -27.98 -11.65 1.92
CA THR A 897 -27.60 -12.23 3.21
C THR A 897 -26.08 -12.19 3.35
N THR A 898 -25.59 -11.64 4.46
CA THR A 898 -24.15 -11.48 4.72
C THR A 898 -23.68 -12.45 5.79
N PHE A 899 -22.67 -13.25 5.47
CA PHE A 899 -21.96 -14.11 6.42
C PHE A 899 -20.59 -13.53 6.74
N THR A 900 -20.12 -13.72 7.96
CA THR A 900 -18.77 -13.26 8.35
C THR A 900 -17.94 -14.44 8.83
N ALA A 901 -16.66 -14.45 8.48
CA ALA A 901 -15.69 -15.44 8.93
C ALA A 901 -14.37 -14.76 9.27
N ASP A 902 -13.72 -15.21 10.34
CA ASP A 902 -12.39 -14.75 10.68
C ASP A 902 -11.38 -15.30 9.67
N VAL A 903 -10.50 -14.43 9.19
CA VAL A 903 -9.41 -14.81 8.28
C VAL A 903 -8.20 -15.12 9.16
N VAL A 904 -7.89 -16.40 9.28
CA VAL A 904 -6.71 -16.87 10.00
C VAL A 904 -5.72 -17.40 8.97
N ASN A 905 -4.52 -16.82 8.95
CA ASN A 905 -3.43 -17.28 8.08
C ASN A 905 -3.80 -17.33 6.59
N SER A 906 -4.50 -16.30 6.10
CA SER A 906 -5.00 -16.21 4.71
C SER A 906 -6.06 -17.24 4.35
N TYR A 907 -6.65 -17.97 5.31
CA TYR A 907 -7.74 -18.91 5.08
C TYR A 907 -8.97 -18.51 5.90
N PHE A 908 -10.16 -18.73 5.35
CA PHE A 908 -11.42 -18.60 6.06
C PHE A 908 -12.37 -19.73 5.69
N SER A 909 -13.21 -20.13 6.64
CA SER A 909 -14.29 -21.11 6.43
C SER A 909 -15.55 -20.63 7.15
N CYS A 910 -16.69 -20.71 6.48
CA CYS A 910 -17.99 -20.31 7.00
C CYS A 910 -19.06 -21.31 6.58
N LYS A 911 -20.01 -21.64 7.46
CA LYS A 911 -21.23 -22.35 7.08
C LYS A 911 -22.39 -21.36 7.12
N GLY A 912 -23.00 -21.11 5.98
CA GLY A 912 -24.16 -20.24 5.85
C GLY A 912 -25.44 -21.05 5.66
N LEU A 913 -26.53 -20.59 6.29
CA LEU A 913 -27.88 -21.03 6.01
C LEU A 913 -28.57 -19.94 5.20
N LEU A 914 -29.02 -20.27 4.00
CA LEU A 914 -29.69 -19.33 3.10
C LEU A 914 -31.15 -19.72 2.97
N HIS A 915 -32.02 -18.88 3.52
CA HIS A 915 -33.46 -19.01 3.37
C HIS A 915 -33.84 -18.70 1.91
N VAL A 916 -34.78 -19.45 1.36
CA VAL A 916 -35.32 -19.24 0.02
C VAL A 916 -36.65 -18.50 0.16
N PRO A 917 -36.98 -17.51 -0.71
CA PRO A 917 -38.14 -16.65 -0.50
C PRO A 917 -39.47 -17.42 -0.49
N SER A 918 -40.20 -17.35 0.62
CA SER A 918 -41.58 -17.83 0.77
C SER A 918 -42.57 -16.68 0.55
N THR A 919 -43.63 -16.90 -0.24
CA THR A 919 -44.64 -15.87 -0.56
C THR A 919 -45.49 -15.50 0.67
N THR A 920 -45.12 -14.46 1.41
CA THR A 920 -46.04 -13.81 2.39
C THR A 920 -46.03 -12.28 2.37
N THR A 921 -45.51 -11.65 1.33
CA THR A 921 -45.54 -10.17 1.25
C THR A 921 -45.83 -9.68 -0.16
N THR A 922 -47.09 -9.82 -0.59
CA THR A 922 -47.82 -8.81 -1.38
C THR A 922 -49.25 -9.30 -1.62
N SER A 923 -50.21 -8.60 -1.01
CA SER A 923 -51.66 -8.59 -1.22
C SER A 923 -52.49 -9.14 -0.06
N SER A 924 -52.85 -8.25 0.86
CA SER A 924 -54.05 -8.38 1.67
C SER A 924 -55.28 -8.28 0.77
N SER A 925 -55.78 -9.41 0.29
CA SER A 925 -57.19 -9.57 -0.05
C SER A 925 -57.56 -11.03 0.11
N SER A 926 -58.22 -11.29 1.23
CA SER A 926 -58.92 -12.54 1.52
C SER A 926 -59.83 -12.94 0.36
N THR A 927 -59.65 -14.13 -0.17
CA THR A 927 -60.75 -15.02 -0.54
C THR A 927 -60.22 -16.45 -0.66
N SER A 928 -60.78 -17.30 0.18
CA SER A 928 -60.63 -18.74 0.17
C SER A 928 -61.15 -19.32 -1.14
N SER A 929 -60.28 -19.95 -1.92
CA SER A 929 -60.68 -21.02 -2.83
C SER A 929 -59.57 -22.07 -2.88
N SER A 930 -59.99 -23.30 -2.64
CA SER A 930 -59.23 -24.51 -2.88
C SER A 930 -58.88 -24.58 -4.36
N ASP A 931 -57.59 -24.58 -4.70
CA ASP A 931 -57.19 -24.88 -6.07
C ASP A 931 -55.88 -25.66 -6.12
N ASN A 932 -55.99 -26.87 -6.69
CA ASN A 932 -54.90 -27.70 -7.18
C ASN A 932 -54.19 -26.97 -8.33
N THR A 933 -53.37 -25.97 -8.01
CA THR A 933 -52.44 -25.39 -8.98
C THR A 933 -51.20 -26.28 -9.06
N PRO A 934 -50.68 -26.59 -10.27
CA PRO A 934 -49.45 -27.35 -10.40
C PRO A 934 -48.33 -26.58 -9.71
N ARG A 935 -47.54 -27.25 -8.85
CA ARG A 935 -46.37 -26.67 -8.20
C ARG A 935 -45.37 -26.23 -9.28
N ILE A 936 -45.37 -24.93 -9.63
CA ILE A 936 -44.48 -24.40 -10.66
C ILE A 936 -43.08 -24.31 -10.04
N PRO A 937 -42.06 -25.00 -10.59
CA PRO A 937 -40.69 -24.82 -10.14
C PRO A 937 -40.26 -23.38 -10.43
N ARG A 938 -39.86 -22.64 -9.40
CA ARG A 938 -39.21 -21.34 -9.58
C ARG A 938 -37.71 -21.57 -9.72
N GLU A 939 -37.10 -20.83 -10.64
CA GLU A 939 -35.66 -20.83 -10.85
C GLU A 939 -35.10 -19.45 -10.49
N GLY A 940 -33.91 -19.45 -9.89
CA GLY A 940 -33.14 -18.26 -9.58
C GLY A 940 -31.64 -18.54 -9.61
N TRP A 941 -30.86 -17.48 -9.57
CA TRP A 941 -29.40 -17.51 -9.50
C TRP A 941 -28.94 -17.10 -8.12
N LEU A 942 -28.14 -17.95 -7.48
CA LEU A 942 -27.38 -17.58 -6.29
C LEU A 942 -26.06 -16.97 -6.72
N ASN A 943 -25.77 -15.76 -6.25
CA ASN A 943 -24.51 -15.07 -6.49
C ASN A 943 -23.79 -14.84 -5.16
N VAL A 944 -22.48 -15.09 -5.15
CA VAL A 944 -21.63 -15.00 -3.96
C VAL A 944 -20.49 -14.02 -4.20
N PHE A 945 -20.41 -13.01 -3.34
CA PHE A 945 -19.39 -11.96 -3.34
C PHE A 945 -18.59 -12.05 -2.05
N VAL A 946 -17.29 -11.75 -2.14
CA VAL A 946 -16.41 -11.74 -0.95
C VAL A 946 -15.75 -10.38 -0.81
N ASN A 947 -15.87 -9.81 0.38
CA ASN A 947 -15.15 -8.62 0.81
C ASN A 947 -14.14 -9.03 1.89
N ILE A 948 -12.91 -8.53 1.81
CA ILE A 948 -11.88 -8.78 2.81
C ILE A 948 -11.70 -7.51 3.64
N ILE A 949 -11.66 -7.66 4.96
CA ILE A 949 -11.50 -6.56 5.92
C ILE A 949 -10.10 -6.65 6.52
N ASP A 950 -9.36 -5.55 6.48
CA ASP A 950 -8.04 -5.46 7.11
C ASP A 950 -8.10 -5.04 8.59
N LYS A 951 -6.93 -4.94 9.23
CA LYS A 951 -6.82 -4.52 10.63
C LYS A 951 -7.26 -3.06 10.86
N ASP A 952 -7.15 -2.23 9.84
CA ASP A 952 -7.51 -0.80 9.87
C ASP A 952 -8.99 -0.59 9.52
N LEU A 953 -9.76 -1.68 9.42
CA LEU A 953 -11.19 -1.71 9.06
C LEU A 953 -11.48 -1.25 7.62
N ASN A 954 -10.49 -1.21 6.74
CA ASN A 954 -10.74 -0.98 5.33
C ASN A 954 -11.38 -2.22 4.69
N VAL A 955 -12.39 -1.99 3.87
CA VAL A 955 -13.11 -3.04 3.15
C VAL A 955 -12.59 -3.13 1.71
N TRP A 956 -12.04 -4.29 1.37
CA TRP A 956 -11.49 -4.60 0.05
C TRP A 956 -12.46 -5.47 -0.73
N ALA A 957 -12.99 -4.92 -1.82
CA ALA A 957 -14.01 -5.57 -2.64
C ALA A 957 -13.38 -6.48 -3.70
N MET A 958 -13.59 -7.79 -3.59
CA MET A 958 -12.93 -8.76 -4.48
C MET A 958 -13.75 -9.17 -5.69
N GLY A 959 -15.05 -8.82 -5.66
CA GLY A 959 -16.03 -9.11 -6.70
C GLY A 959 -16.74 -10.47 -6.59
N PRO A 960 -17.61 -10.81 -7.56
CA PRO A 960 -18.34 -12.06 -7.58
C PRO A 960 -17.34 -13.19 -7.75
N CYS A 961 -17.38 -14.12 -6.81
CA CYS A 961 -16.47 -15.26 -6.77
C CYS A 961 -17.12 -16.49 -7.40
N HIS A 962 -18.41 -16.74 -7.11
CA HIS A 962 -19.16 -17.92 -7.56
C HIS A 962 -20.62 -17.55 -7.86
N SER A 963 -21.22 -18.26 -8.84
CA SER A 963 -22.66 -18.22 -9.11
C SER A 963 -23.18 -19.61 -9.46
N GLY A 964 -24.43 -19.91 -9.14
CA GLY A 964 -25.06 -21.19 -9.47
C GLY A 964 -26.58 -21.07 -9.60
N ARG A 965 -27.19 -21.98 -10.36
CA ARG A 965 -28.64 -22.06 -10.51
C ARG A 965 -29.26 -22.80 -9.34
N ILE A 966 -30.34 -22.27 -8.79
CA ILE A 966 -31.16 -22.91 -7.76
C ILE A 966 -32.58 -23.01 -8.31
N SER A 967 -33.20 -24.17 -8.13
CA SER A 967 -34.62 -24.40 -8.38
C SER A 967 -35.29 -24.87 -7.11
N TRP A 968 -36.48 -24.35 -6.82
CA TRP A 968 -37.28 -24.78 -5.68
C TRP A 968 -38.73 -24.98 -6.07
N ILE A 969 -39.34 -25.97 -5.42
CA ILE A 969 -40.74 -26.34 -5.65
C ILE A 969 -41.60 -25.61 -4.63
N GLN A 970 -42.55 -24.82 -5.12
CA GLN A 970 -43.53 -24.13 -4.29
C GLN A 970 -44.66 -25.07 -3.83
#